data_AF-A0A317VJJ5-F1
#
_entry.id   AF-A0A317VJJ5-F1
#
_cell.length_a   1.000
_cell.length_b   1.000
_cell.length_c   1.000
_cell.angle_alpha   90.00
_cell.angle_beta   90.00
_cell.angle_gamma   90.00
#
_symmetry.space_group_name_H-M   'P 1'
#
loop_
_entity.id
_entity.type
_entity.pdbx_description
1 polymer ?
#
loop_
_entity_poly.entity_id
_entity_poly.type
_entity_poly.pdbx_seq_one_letter_code
_entity_poly.pdbx_strand_id
1 'polypeptide(L)'
;MAYMSMSLHAVNHRLTNVPVKQLPHLASCLASSISNCGELLSTPQSQKSGKTDSDNAVQIHKLITRLGSLLQDRTYEGRWTAVVLVKALVEAGQWEILRSSEPFVRGLISILAKSDPVSTKKMCIITLTRIFHLTYQYPTLVREITTPALPGFITSALNLISVKPSSEPVRRLKPNTPFVEVVLQAVNELIARHPTIFRPFTAQIHSLLQVIIGSTSPTFPEHILEIAQQLFISLHNCAPKNTGGDEWKSACRMTITSVHAASSYVLRAVVEQWESVDPSLRQMSQPQNYSQEVGNGPDALGLESWQGLNSGVNRLVVLLRMLSGFVGTATASTVTIPVGAILDLTSRLNMVVYPSGSSDIQANPQIGRAEREQLLTELPRIHIACMKLLLDLVNALETSAIPVAQTILEQALWVFRAEQFSRDVRTAVYDLVCALLTRIGPSMTKQSVSSMAFIIRKCCHDLLPPTGNQNAATEKPDPKSKNKSSSQATVNADSFLNPGLKQVRQTSSSSSFPDLTRAASELLAATLTHTPSEFMSPALRAEVDRTLILTSDKNAMLASVLNPFPAMQGRGVGTSILPFLARSHPAETEVECLIRPRMPVVMTGLTANGYVPMEDDDDEDEDEAVTAVPASTATGFLKPTPTPTLQHDDIMDVEKDIPSPPSKRSYADEVEQPAAPTIATTSPSSQSKKPRFEPKAAAVTQPPLDAASPATFTGTAAISVPTSSIAGPAPVQTPKPAQSSIAKPSALAAAAAADDESDDEMPSLNVDPDTEDEDEDEE
;
A
#
# COMPACT_ATOMS: atom_id res chain seq x y z
N MET A 1 31.18 -22.57 -25.40
CA MET A 1 32.00 -23.70 -24.88
C MET A 1 33.51 -23.43 -24.75
N ALA A 2 34.40 -23.65 -25.74
CA ALA A 2 35.86 -23.71 -25.51
C ALA A 2 36.47 -22.50 -24.76
N TYR A 3 36.12 -21.28 -25.16
CA TYR A 3 36.52 -20.03 -24.46
C TYR A 3 36.06 -19.98 -22.99
N MET A 4 34.87 -20.49 -22.68
CA MET A 4 34.34 -20.57 -21.31
C MET A 4 35.10 -21.59 -20.46
N SER A 5 35.53 -22.71 -21.04
CA SER A 5 36.37 -23.70 -20.35
C SER A 5 37.72 -23.09 -19.95
N MET A 6 38.36 -22.35 -20.86
CA MET A 6 39.58 -21.59 -20.56
C MET A 6 39.35 -20.50 -19.49
N SER A 7 38.21 -19.80 -19.53
CA SER A 7 37.81 -18.83 -18.50
C SER A 7 37.66 -19.49 -17.11
N LEU A 8 36.94 -20.62 -17.03
CA LEU A 8 36.76 -21.37 -15.79
C LEU A 8 38.08 -21.90 -15.22
N HIS A 9 38.98 -22.40 -16.07
CA HIS A 9 40.33 -22.79 -15.66
C HIS A 9 41.14 -21.59 -15.14
N ALA A 10 41.05 -20.42 -15.79
CA ALA A 10 41.70 -19.19 -15.34
C ALA A 10 41.14 -18.68 -14.00
N VAL A 11 39.83 -18.81 -13.76
CA VAL A 11 39.19 -18.53 -12.45
C VAL A 11 39.73 -19.47 -11.38
N ASN A 12 39.76 -20.78 -11.62
CA ASN A 12 40.33 -21.77 -10.70
C ASN A 12 41.81 -21.50 -10.38
N HIS A 13 42.61 -21.16 -11.40
CA HIS A 13 44.03 -20.81 -11.24
C HIS A 13 44.20 -19.56 -10.35
N ARG A 14 43.44 -18.49 -10.63
CA ARG A 14 43.47 -17.25 -9.81
C ARG A 14 43.03 -17.51 -8.36
N LEU A 15 41.96 -18.27 -8.14
CA LEU A 15 41.47 -18.63 -6.80
C LEU A 15 42.40 -19.55 -6.00
N THR A 16 43.30 -20.27 -6.68
CA THR A 16 44.30 -21.13 -6.02
C THR A 16 45.57 -20.34 -5.71
N ASN A 17 46.05 -19.52 -6.65
CA ASN A 17 47.41 -18.97 -6.62
C ASN A 17 47.50 -17.51 -6.14
N VAL A 18 46.38 -16.77 -6.04
CA VAL A 18 46.37 -15.41 -5.47
C VAL A 18 46.22 -15.50 -3.94
N PRO A 19 47.06 -14.80 -3.14
CA PRO A 19 46.94 -14.75 -1.68
C PRO A 19 45.56 -14.27 -1.22
N VAL A 20 45.02 -14.88 -0.16
CA VAL A 20 43.63 -14.67 0.30
C VAL A 20 43.30 -13.20 0.58
N LYS A 21 44.26 -12.41 1.07
CA LYS A 21 44.12 -10.96 1.31
C LYS A 21 43.90 -10.11 0.04
N GLN A 22 44.34 -10.60 -1.12
CA GLN A 22 44.21 -9.91 -2.40
C GLN A 22 42.95 -10.33 -3.17
N LEU A 23 42.35 -11.47 -2.83
CA LEU A 23 41.14 -11.99 -3.49
C LEU A 23 39.95 -11.00 -3.51
N PRO A 24 39.67 -10.19 -2.46
CA PRO A 24 38.56 -9.24 -2.50
C PRO A 24 38.63 -8.25 -3.67
N HIS A 25 39.82 -7.77 -4.04
CA HIS A 25 40.02 -6.86 -5.16
C HIS A 25 39.75 -7.51 -6.53
N LEU A 26 39.79 -8.84 -6.62
CA LEU A 26 39.50 -9.60 -7.84
C LEU A 26 38.07 -10.17 -7.88
N ALA A 27 37.33 -10.11 -6.78
CA ALA A 27 36.05 -10.82 -6.64
C ALA A 27 35.00 -10.44 -7.68
N SER A 28 34.92 -9.17 -8.09
CA SER A 28 34.00 -8.70 -9.15
C SER A 28 34.39 -9.23 -10.54
N CYS A 29 35.68 -9.20 -10.87
CA CYS A 29 36.21 -9.77 -12.12
C CYS A 29 36.01 -11.28 -12.17
N LEU A 30 36.25 -11.99 -11.07
CA LEU A 30 36.04 -13.43 -10.95
C LEU A 30 34.54 -13.78 -11.01
N ALA A 31 33.67 -13.00 -10.37
CA ALA A 31 32.21 -13.18 -10.44
C ALA A 31 31.69 -13.04 -11.86
N SER A 32 32.06 -11.97 -12.58
CA SER A 32 31.72 -11.78 -14.00
C SER A 32 32.27 -12.92 -14.87
N SER A 33 33.50 -13.39 -14.59
CA SER A 33 34.08 -14.53 -15.31
C SER A 33 33.31 -15.83 -15.09
N ILE A 34 32.75 -16.05 -13.89
CA ILE A 34 31.85 -17.18 -13.57
C ILE A 34 30.51 -17.02 -14.28
N SER A 35 29.89 -15.83 -14.23
CA SER A 35 28.62 -15.55 -14.93
C SER A 35 28.72 -15.80 -16.44
N ASN A 36 29.83 -15.39 -17.06
CA ASN A 36 30.12 -15.63 -18.47
C ASN A 36 30.33 -17.12 -18.82
N CYS A 37 30.43 -18.02 -17.82
CA CYS A 37 30.50 -19.47 -18.00
C CYS A 37 29.17 -20.19 -17.78
N GLY A 38 28.05 -19.48 -17.61
CA GLY A 38 26.73 -20.04 -17.25
C GLY A 38 26.27 -21.24 -18.10
N GLU A 39 26.52 -21.24 -19.41
CA GLU A 39 26.26 -22.39 -20.28
C GLU A 39 26.94 -23.67 -19.76
N LEU A 40 28.25 -23.64 -19.47
CA LEU A 40 28.98 -24.81 -18.96
C LEU A 40 28.62 -25.16 -17.51
N LEU A 41 28.13 -24.19 -16.73
CA LEU A 41 27.74 -24.38 -15.34
C LEU A 41 26.33 -24.98 -15.20
N SER A 42 25.50 -24.87 -16.24
CA SER A 42 24.12 -25.36 -16.30
C SER A 42 23.95 -26.67 -17.10
N THR A 43 24.99 -27.12 -17.81
CA THR A 43 24.97 -28.42 -18.52
C THR A 43 25.05 -29.62 -17.57
N PRO A 44 24.19 -30.66 -17.73
CA PRO A 44 24.21 -31.84 -16.87
C PRO A 44 25.50 -32.66 -16.89
N GLN A 45 26.21 -32.69 -15.76
CA GLN A 45 27.49 -33.40 -15.61
C GLN A 45 27.38 -34.93 -15.69
N SER A 46 26.16 -35.48 -15.66
CA SER A 46 25.89 -36.93 -15.72
C SER A 46 25.65 -37.49 -17.12
N GLN A 47 25.55 -36.66 -18.18
CA GLN A 47 25.18 -37.12 -19.52
C GLN A 47 25.99 -36.50 -20.67
N LYS A 48 27.27 -36.88 -20.78
CA LYS A 48 27.93 -37.29 -22.04
C LYS A 48 29.36 -37.79 -21.79
N SER A 49 29.79 -38.82 -22.52
CA SER A 49 31.12 -39.45 -22.40
C SER A 49 32.19 -38.76 -23.26
N GLY A 50 32.20 -37.42 -23.27
CA GLY A 50 33.22 -36.61 -23.95
C GLY A 50 34.43 -36.34 -23.05
N LYS A 51 35.65 -36.49 -23.57
CA LYS A 51 36.90 -36.23 -22.81
C LYS A 51 37.02 -34.78 -22.33
N THR A 52 36.46 -33.83 -23.08
CA THR A 52 36.32 -32.41 -22.71
C THR A 52 35.35 -32.20 -21.55
N ASP A 53 34.28 -33.00 -21.52
CA ASP A 53 33.14 -32.80 -20.62
C ASP A 53 33.52 -33.31 -19.22
N SER A 54 34.30 -34.39 -19.16
CA SER A 54 34.94 -34.86 -17.92
C SER A 54 35.93 -33.85 -17.31
N ASP A 55 36.72 -33.11 -18.11
CA ASP A 55 37.61 -32.08 -17.57
C ASP A 55 36.81 -30.87 -17.06
N ASN A 56 35.81 -30.41 -17.82
CA ASN A 56 34.89 -29.35 -17.38
C ASN A 56 34.22 -29.70 -16.03
N ALA A 57 33.72 -30.93 -15.86
CA ALA A 57 33.15 -31.39 -14.58
C ALA A 57 34.18 -31.35 -13.43
N VAL A 58 35.43 -31.77 -13.68
CA VAL A 58 36.53 -31.66 -12.69
C VAL A 58 36.84 -30.21 -12.35
N GLN A 59 36.84 -29.28 -13.32
CA GLN A 59 37.02 -27.85 -13.04
C GLN A 59 35.89 -27.27 -12.19
N ILE A 60 34.63 -27.67 -12.43
CA ILE A 60 33.47 -27.23 -11.64
C ILE A 60 33.54 -27.79 -10.22
N HIS A 61 33.84 -29.08 -10.04
CA HIS A 61 34.01 -29.69 -8.72
C HIS A 61 35.16 -29.05 -7.93
N LYS A 62 36.27 -28.73 -8.60
CA LYS A 62 37.40 -27.99 -8.02
C LYS A 62 37.00 -26.59 -7.56
N LEU A 63 36.19 -25.88 -8.36
CA LEU A 63 35.67 -24.56 -7.99
C LEU A 63 34.75 -24.63 -6.77
N ILE A 64 33.77 -25.55 -6.78
CA ILE A 64 32.84 -25.78 -5.66
C ILE A 64 33.61 -26.08 -4.37
N THR A 65 34.58 -27.00 -4.43
CA THR A 65 35.41 -27.38 -3.28
C THR A 65 36.25 -26.21 -2.77
N ARG A 66 36.83 -25.40 -3.66
CA ARG A 66 37.62 -24.21 -3.29
C ARG A 66 36.76 -23.13 -2.64
N LEU A 67 35.54 -22.89 -3.13
CA LEU A 67 34.61 -21.94 -2.50
C LEU A 67 34.11 -22.43 -1.14
N GLY A 68 33.81 -23.72 -1.00
CA GLY A 68 33.47 -24.33 0.29
C GLY A 68 34.59 -24.19 1.33
N SER A 69 35.84 -24.39 0.91
CA SER A 69 37.03 -24.12 1.72
C SER A 69 37.15 -22.65 2.12
N LEU A 70 36.93 -21.70 1.20
CA LEU A 70 37.04 -20.27 1.48
C LEU A 70 35.90 -19.72 2.38
N LEU A 71 34.69 -20.30 2.36
CA LEU A 71 33.63 -20.01 3.34
C LEU A 71 34.03 -20.40 4.78
N GLN A 72 34.92 -21.38 4.92
CA GLN A 72 35.46 -21.86 6.20
C GLN A 72 36.82 -21.24 6.57
N ASP A 73 37.36 -20.33 5.75
CA ASP A 73 38.64 -19.67 6.00
C ASP A 73 38.64 -18.91 7.33
N ARG A 74 39.82 -18.77 7.94
CA ARG A 74 40.03 -18.02 9.20
C ARG A 74 40.00 -16.50 8.97
N THR A 75 40.41 -16.05 7.79
CA THR A 75 40.38 -14.64 7.35
C THR A 75 38.97 -14.20 6.93
N TYR A 76 38.62 -12.93 7.11
CA TYR A 76 37.33 -12.42 6.64
C TYR A 76 37.38 -12.10 5.14
N GLU A 77 38.57 -11.83 4.61
CA GLU A 77 38.87 -11.59 3.20
C GLU A 77 38.53 -12.81 2.33
N GLY A 78 38.91 -14.01 2.79
CA GLY A 78 38.57 -15.28 2.14
C GLY A 78 37.07 -15.55 2.17
N ARG A 79 36.44 -15.39 3.35
CA ARG A 79 34.99 -15.57 3.52
C ARG A 79 34.19 -14.59 2.67
N TRP A 80 34.53 -13.31 2.66
CA TRP A 80 33.86 -12.29 1.83
C TRP A 80 33.93 -12.62 0.34
N THR A 81 35.12 -13.00 -0.14
CA THR A 81 35.32 -13.42 -1.54
C THR A 81 34.45 -14.65 -1.86
N ALA A 82 34.44 -15.65 -0.98
CA ALA A 82 33.65 -16.86 -1.17
C ALA A 82 32.15 -16.58 -1.28
N VAL A 83 31.60 -15.70 -0.44
CA VAL A 83 30.18 -15.32 -0.47
C VAL A 83 29.79 -14.71 -1.82
N VAL A 84 30.58 -13.75 -2.31
CA VAL A 84 30.33 -13.07 -3.60
C VAL A 84 30.38 -14.05 -4.77
N LEU A 85 31.35 -14.98 -4.77
CA LEU A 85 31.52 -15.95 -5.85
C LEU A 85 30.51 -17.11 -5.77
N VAL A 86 30.06 -17.50 -4.58
CA VAL A 86 28.95 -18.44 -4.40
C VAL A 86 27.66 -17.86 -4.98
N LYS A 87 27.36 -16.58 -4.73
CA LYS A 87 26.20 -15.91 -5.35
C LYS A 87 26.26 -15.98 -6.88
N ALA A 88 27.39 -15.59 -7.47
CA ALA A 88 27.58 -15.64 -8.92
C ALA A 88 27.48 -17.08 -9.47
N LEU A 89 28.00 -18.07 -8.74
CA LEU A 89 27.98 -19.48 -9.16
C LEU A 89 26.58 -20.09 -9.15
N VAL A 90 25.74 -19.82 -8.12
CA VAL A 90 24.36 -20.33 -8.08
C VAL A 90 23.45 -19.64 -9.11
N GLU A 91 23.69 -18.36 -9.40
CA GLU A 91 22.94 -17.63 -10.44
C GLU A 91 23.36 -18.04 -11.86
N ALA A 92 24.64 -18.35 -12.09
CA ALA A 92 25.14 -18.77 -13.40
C ALA A 92 24.83 -20.24 -13.72
N GLY A 93 24.95 -21.14 -12.73
CA GLY A 93 24.82 -22.59 -12.94
C GLY A 93 23.42 -23.18 -12.72
N GLN A 94 22.44 -22.37 -12.30
CA GLN A 94 21.03 -22.78 -12.20
C GLN A 94 20.88 -24.11 -11.42
N TRP A 95 19.98 -25.00 -11.84
CA TRP A 95 19.66 -26.26 -11.15
C TRP A 95 20.88 -27.14 -10.82
N GLU A 96 21.86 -27.23 -11.73
CA GLU A 96 23.03 -28.11 -11.61
C GLU A 96 23.95 -27.74 -10.44
N ILE A 97 24.14 -26.44 -10.18
CA ILE A 97 24.86 -25.96 -9.00
C ILE A 97 23.93 -25.94 -7.78
N LEU A 98 22.68 -25.52 -7.96
CA LEU A 98 21.74 -25.28 -6.86
C LEU A 98 21.43 -26.56 -6.07
N ARG A 99 21.35 -27.73 -6.76
CA ARG A 99 21.19 -29.05 -6.12
C ARG A 99 22.36 -29.48 -5.23
N SER A 100 23.52 -28.84 -5.36
CA SER A 100 24.70 -29.08 -4.52
C SER A 100 25.02 -27.92 -3.57
N SER A 101 24.06 -27.00 -3.35
CA SER A 101 24.29 -25.77 -2.57
C SER A 101 24.16 -25.92 -1.04
N GLU A 102 23.69 -27.07 -0.50
CA GLU A 102 23.52 -27.27 0.95
C GLU A 102 24.79 -26.94 1.78
N PRO A 103 26.01 -27.35 1.39
CA PRO A 103 27.23 -27.00 2.13
C PRO A 103 27.52 -25.49 2.10
N PHE A 104 27.17 -24.80 1.01
CA PHE A 104 27.27 -23.34 0.93
C PHE A 104 26.26 -22.67 1.85
N VAL A 105 24.99 -23.10 1.84
CA VAL A 105 23.93 -22.55 2.72
C VAL A 105 24.34 -22.66 4.19
N ARG A 106 24.84 -23.84 4.62
CA ARG A 106 25.33 -24.05 6.00
C ARG A 106 26.56 -23.21 6.32
N GLY A 107 27.49 -23.09 5.38
CA GLY A 107 28.65 -22.20 5.49
C GLY A 107 28.25 -20.73 5.67
N LEU A 108 27.34 -20.22 4.83
CA LEU A 108 26.82 -18.85 4.85
C LEU A 108 26.08 -18.53 6.15
N ILE A 109 25.21 -19.43 6.64
CA ILE A 109 24.53 -19.28 7.94
C ILE A 109 25.56 -19.19 9.08
N SER A 110 26.63 -20.00 9.05
CA SER A 110 27.70 -19.94 10.06
C SER A 110 28.42 -18.58 10.11
N ILE A 111 28.49 -17.85 8.98
CA ILE A 111 29.14 -16.53 8.90
C ILE A 111 28.30 -15.45 9.60
N LEU A 112 26.97 -15.58 9.63
CA LEU A 112 26.11 -14.65 10.34
C LEU A 112 26.41 -14.63 11.86
N ALA A 113 26.79 -15.78 12.43
CA ALA A 113 27.16 -15.93 13.84
C ALA A 113 28.59 -15.48 14.18
N LYS A 114 29.52 -15.46 13.21
CA LYS A 114 30.93 -15.05 13.42
C LYS A 114 31.08 -13.55 13.65
N SER A 115 32.23 -13.08 14.15
CA SER A 115 32.60 -11.66 14.25
C SER A 115 33.03 -11.04 12.90
N ASP A 116 32.30 -11.35 11.84
CA ASP A 116 32.59 -10.90 10.48
C ASP A 116 32.14 -9.44 10.20
N PRO A 117 32.83 -8.72 9.27
CA PRO A 117 32.46 -7.37 8.87
C PRO A 117 31.02 -7.22 8.38
N VAL A 118 30.48 -6.00 8.54
CA VAL A 118 29.11 -5.64 8.14
C VAL A 118 28.83 -5.98 6.67
N SER A 119 29.76 -5.67 5.77
CA SER A 119 29.67 -5.97 4.33
C SER A 119 29.57 -7.48 4.05
N THR A 120 30.38 -8.31 4.73
CA THR A 120 30.32 -9.76 4.64
C THR A 120 28.95 -10.28 5.07
N LYS A 121 28.44 -9.82 6.21
CA LYS A 121 27.13 -10.26 6.72
C LYS A 121 25.96 -9.80 5.85
N LYS A 122 25.96 -8.56 5.35
CA LYS A 122 24.95 -8.09 4.38
C LYS A 122 24.95 -8.96 3.13
N MET A 123 26.13 -9.27 2.56
CA MET A 123 26.23 -10.11 1.37
C MET A 123 25.83 -11.57 1.65
N CYS A 124 26.10 -12.11 2.84
CA CYS A 124 25.62 -13.44 3.24
C CYS A 124 24.09 -13.51 3.26
N ILE A 125 23.42 -12.49 3.82
CA ILE A 125 21.95 -12.40 3.84
C ILE A 125 21.41 -12.37 2.41
N ILE A 126 21.91 -11.46 1.56
CA ILE A 126 21.51 -11.36 0.15
C ILE A 126 21.74 -12.68 -0.61
N THR A 127 22.86 -13.37 -0.36
CA THR A 127 23.19 -14.64 -1.03
C THR A 127 22.27 -15.78 -0.57
N LEU A 128 21.96 -15.86 0.73
CA LEU A 128 21.02 -16.85 1.28
C LEU A 128 19.60 -16.62 0.77
N THR A 129 19.11 -15.38 0.81
CA THR A 129 17.82 -14.98 0.24
C THR A 129 17.75 -15.38 -1.24
N ARG A 130 18.81 -15.12 -2.01
CA ARG A 130 18.86 -15.49 -3.43
C ARG A 130 18.86 -17.00 -3.67
N ILE A 131 19.53 -17.79 -2.83
CA ILE A 131 19.47 -19.27 -2.91
C ILE A 131 18.04 -19.75 -2.64
N PHE A 132 17.39 -19.29 -1.56
CA PHE A 132 16.02 -19.69 -1.24
C PHE A 132 14.99 -19.20 -2.28
N HIS A 133 15.19 -18.03 -2.88
CA HIS A 133 14.41 -17.55 -4.01
C HIS A 133 14.49 -18.50 -5.21
N LEU A 134 15.69 -18.99 -5.54
CA LEU A 134 15.93 -19.87 -6.70
C LEU A 134 15.47 -21.30 -6.44
N THR A 135 15.63 -21.84 -5.22
CA THR A 135 15.17 -23.20 -4.88
C THR A 135 13.65 -23.32 -4.90
N TYR A 136 12.90 -22.24 -4.66
CA TYR A 136 11.43 -22.21 -4.71
C TYR A 136 10.84 -22.80 -5.99
N GLN A 137 11.51 -22.65 -7.14
CA GLN A 137 11.08 -23.20 -8.43
C GLN A 137 11.18 -24.75 -8.52
N TYR A 138 11.88 -25.39 -7.58
CA TYR A 138 12.21 -26.82 -7.63
C TYR A 138 11.77 -27.53 -6.33
N PRO A 139 10.58 -28.16 -6.30
CA PRO A 139 10.01 -28.73 -5.07
C PRO A 139 10.88 -29.75 -4.32
N THR A 140 11.80 -30.45 -5.01
CA THR A 140 12.83 -31.29 -4.38
C THR A 140 13.83 -30.45 -3.59
N LEU A 141 14.42 -29.42 -4.20
CA LEU A 141 15.38 -28.51 -3.55
C LEU A 141 14.74 -27.66 -2.44
N VAL A 142 13.43 -27.40 -2.51
CA VAL A 142 12.68 -26.86 -1.36
C VAL A 142 12.75 -27.82 -0.19
N ARG A 143 12.41 -29.10 -0.39
CA ARG A 143 12.41 -30.13 0.67
C ARG A 143 13.81 -30.44 1.21
N GLU A 144 14.80 -30.55 0.33
CA GLU A 144 16.17 -30.99 0.64
C GLU A 144 17.05 -29.88 1.23
N ILE A 145 16.92 -28.64 0.74
CA ILE A 145 17.82 -27.53 1.10
C ILE A 145 17.08 -26.44 1.88
N THR A 146 15.88 -26.04 1.42
CA THR A 146 15.22 -24.83 1.94
C THR A 146 14.51 -25.08 3.27
N THR A 147 13.64 -26.09 3.33
CA THR A 147 12.90 -26.48 4.54
C THR A 147 13.81 -26.72 5.75
N PRO A 148 14.94 -27.47 5.67
CA PRO A 148 15.81 -27.66 6.83
C PRO A 148 16.67 -26.43 7.18
N ALA A 149 17.07 -25.60 6.21
CA ALA A 149 18.00 -24.49 6.47
C ALA A 149 17.34 -23.14 6.79
N LEU A 150 16.16 -22.86 6.21
CA LEU A 150 15.46 -21.58 6.34
C LEU A 150 15.11 -21.21 7.79
N PRO A 151 14.64 -22.11 8.68
CA PRO A 151 14.45 -21.80 10.10
C PRO A 151 15.74 -21.34 10.82
N GLY A 152 16.89 -21.92 10.44
CA GLY A 152 18.20 -21.54 10.94
C GLY A 152 18.64 -20.15 10.44
N PHE A 153 18.40 -19.86 9.17
CA PHE A 153 18.62 -18.53 8.58
C PHE A 153 17.75 -17.46 9.26
N ILE A 154 16.43 -17.67 9.37
CA ILE A 154 15.51 -16.73 10.03
C ILE A 154 16.00 -16.43 11.45
N THR A 155 16.33 -17.48 12.22
CA THR A 155 16.85 -17.32 13.58
C THR A 155 18.14 -16.50 13.64
N SER A 156 19.09 -16.78 12.74
CA SER A 156 20.36 -16.05 12.67
C SER A 156 20.20 -14.60 12.20
N ALA A 157 19.33 -14.33 11.23
CA ALA A 157 19.02 -13.00 10.73
C ALA A 157 18.33 -12.13 11.79
N LEU A 158 17.29 -12.65 12.46
CA LEU A 158 16.65 -11.95 13.58
C LEU A 158 17.62 -11.70 14.73
N ASN A 159 18.54 -12.63 15.01
CA ASN A 159 19.58 -12.46 16.03
C ASN A 159 20.66 -11.42 15.67
N LEU A 160 20.76 -10.93 14.42
CA LEU A 160 21.61 -9.78 14.09
C LEU A 160 20.97 -8.46 14.54
N ILE A 161 19.66 -8.30 14.33
CA ILE A 161 18.92 -7.06 14.60
C ILE A 161 18.34 -6.98 16.02
N SER A 162 18.19 -8.12 16.71
CA SER A 162 17.55 -8.20 18.04
C SER A 162 18.34 -9.06 19.03
N VAL A 163 17.97 -8.94 20.31
CA VAL A 163 18.27 -9.91 21.36
C VAL A 163 16.94 -10.51 21.83
N LYS A 164 16.89 -11.83 22.07
CA LYS A 164 15.85 -12.43 22.91
C LYS A 164 16.41 -12.52 24.34
N PRO A 165 15.91 -11.75 25.32
CA PRO A 165 16.31 -11.91 26.72
C PRO A 165 15.89 -13.29 27.23
N SER A 166 16.63 -13.86 28.19
CA SER A 166 16.20 -15.12 28.81
C SER A 166 15.05 -14.94 29.82
N SER A 167 14.72 -13.69 30.15
CA SER A 167 13.72 -13.28 31.14
C SER A 167 12.40 -12.78 30.54
N GLU A 168 12.32 -12.61 29.21
CA GLU A 168 11.17 -11.97 28.55
C GLU A 168 10.75 -12.75 27.29
N PRO A 169 9.44 -12.84 26.98
CA PRO A 169 8.97 -13.52 25.78
C PRO A 169 9.27 -12.74 24.48
N VAL A 170 9.43 -11.41 24.58
CA VAL A 170 9.57 -10.48 23.46
C VAL A 170 11.03 -10.29 23.05
N ARG A 171 11.30 -10.14 21.74
CA ARG A 171 12.61 -9.75 21.22
C ARG A 171 12.79 -8.23 21.36
N ARG A 172 13.83 -7.79 22.06
CA ARG A 172 14.23 -6.37 22.08
C ARG A 172 15.12 -6.06 20.89
N LEU A 173 14.83 -4.98 20.17
CA LEU A 173 15.68 -4.50 19.07
C LEU A 173 17.04 -4.03 19.65
N LYS A 174 18.13 -4.29 18.92
CA LYS A 174 19.45 -3.77 19.27
C LYS A 174 19.59 -2.33 18.77
N PRO A 175 20.15 -1.40 19.57
CA PRO A 175 20.36 -0.03 19.11
C PRO A 175 21.31 0.02 17.92
N ASN A 176 20.98 0.88 16.94
CA ASN A 176 21.84 1.27 15.82
C ASN A 176 22.46 0.11 14.99
N THR A 177 21.78 -1.03 14.81
CA THR A 177 22.36 -2.09 13.96
C THR A 177 22.31 -1.70 12.48
N PRO A 178 23.40 -1.94 11.71
CA PRO A 178 23.40 -1.70 10.26
C PRO A 178 22.64 -2.78 9.47
N PHE A 179 21.95 -3.72 10.15
CA PHE A 179 21.36 -4.91 9.56
C PHE A 179 19.83 -4.86 9.42
N VAL A 180 19.14 -3.88 10.04
CA VAL A 180 17.67 -3.80 10.05
C VAL A 180 17.08 -3.92 8.64
N GLU A 181 17.44 -2.97 7.77
CA GLU A 181 16.97 -2.89 6.38
C GLU A 181 17.12 -4.21 5.60
N VAL A 182 18.33 -4.79 5.56
CA VAL A 182 18.61 -6.01 4.77
C VAL A 182 17.94 -7.26 5.36
N VAL A 183 17.71 -7.31 6.67
CA VAL A 183 16.98 -8.42 7.31
C VAL A 183 15.48 -8.29 7.03
N LEU A 184 14.90 -7.09 7.12
CA LEU A 184 13.49 -6.88 6.79
C LEU A 184 13.22 -7.17 5.29
N GLN A 185 14.06 -6.68 4.38
CA GLN A 185 14.00 -6.99 2.94
C GLN A 185 14.06 -8.51 2.69
N ALA A 186 15.02 -9.21 3.29
CA ALA A 186 15.18 -10.65 3.14
C ALA A 186 14.00 -11.47 3.67
N VAL A 187 13.37 -11.03 4.77
CA VAL A 187 12.15 -11.67 5.28
C VAL A 187 10.96 -11.37 4.35
N ASN A 188 10.82 -10.14 3.87
CA ASN A 188 9.72 -9.73 2.98
C ASN A 188 9.76 -10.46 1.62
N GLU A 189 10.95 -10.69 1.05
CA GLU A 189 11.08 -11.45 -0.20
C GLU A 189 10.72 -12.95 -0.05
N LEU A 190 10.96 -13.53 1.13
CA LEU A 190 10.78 -14.97 1.38
C LEU A 190 9.44 -15.34 1.99
N ILE A 191 8.77 -14.42 2.70
CA ILE A 191 7.54 -14.74 3.46
C ILE A 191 6.39 -15.21 2.57
N ALA A 192 6.18 -14.58 1.41
CA ALA A 192 5.16 -14.98 0.45
C ALA A 192 5.47 -16.32 -0.25
N ARG A 193 6.75 -16.71 -0.33
CA ARG A 193 7.19 -17.97 -0.96
C ARG A 193 7.20 -19.16 0.00
N HIS A 194 7.49 -18.90 1.28
CA HIS A 194 7.65 -19.94 2.29
C HIS A 194 6.80 -19.71 3.56
N PRO A 195 5.51 -19.28 3.46
CA PRO A 195 4.73 -18.80 4.61
C PRO A 195 4.59 -19.85 5.72
N THR A 196 4.47 -21.12 5.34
CA THR A 196 4.39 -22.26 6.28
C THR A 196 5.63 -22.41 7.15
N ILE A 197 6.81 -21.98 6.68
CA ILE A 197 8.08 -22.01 7.41
C ILE A 197 8.23 -20.75 8.29
N PHE A 198 7.62 -19.63 7.91
CA PHE A 198 7.62 -18.39 8.70
C PHE A 198 6.64 -18.41 9.88
N ARG A 199 5.56 -19.20 9.83
CA ARG A 199 4.55 -19.33 10.92
C ARG A 199 5.10 -19.35 12.35
N PRO A 200 6.12 -20.17 12.73
CA PRO A 200 6.65 -20.20 14.10
C PRO A 200 7.42 -18.93 14.52
N PHE A 201 7.72 -18.05 13.56
CA PHE A 201 8.46 -16.81 13.74
C PHE A 201 7.57 -15.57 13.65
N THR A 202 6.32 -15.68 13.17
CA THR A 202 5.43 -14.52 12.92
C THR A 202 5.32 -13.60 14.14
N ALA A 203 5.06 -14.11 15.35
CA ALA A 203 4.99 -13.28 16.57
C ALA A 203 6.33 -12.59 16.94
N GLN A 204 7.47 -13.24 16.65
CA GLN A 204 8.81 -12.69 16.86
C GLN A 204 9.17 -11.60 15.82
N ILE A 205 8.57 -11.66 14.64
CA ILE A 205 8.71 -10.64 13.59
C ILE A 205 7.77 -9.48 13.90
N HIS A 206 6.48 -9.76 14.17
CA HIS A 206 5.45 -8.78 14.53
C HIS A 206 5.90 -7.87 15.68
N SER A 207 6.44 -8.43 16.77
CA SER A 207 6.96 -7.63 17.89
C SER A 207 8.12 -6.69 17.53
N LEU A 208 9.00 -7.09 16.60
CA LEU A 208 10.06 -6.20 16.11
C LEU A 208 9.53 -5.11 15.17
N LEU A 209 8.50 -5.42 14.38
CA LEU A 209 7.81 -4.44 13.54
C LEU A 209 7.03 -3.43 14.38
N GLN A 210 6.36 -3.88 15.45
CA GLN A 210 5.67 -2.99 16.39
C GLN A 210 6.62 -1.97 17.01
N VAL A 211 7.83 -2.39 17.42
CA VAL A 211 8.87 -1.47 17.90
C VAL A 211 9.32 -0.52 16.79
N ILE A 212 9.63 -1.00 15.58
CA ILE A 212 10.15 -0.15 14.50
C ILE A 212 9.12 0.86 13.99
N ILE A 213 7.85 0.46 13.84
CA ILE A 213 6.74 1.30 13.37
C ILE A 213 6.25 2.24 14.51
N GLY A 214 6.32 1.79 15.76
CA GLY A 214 5.87 2.55 16.93
C GLY A 214 6.88 3.56 17.48
N SER A 215 8.19 3.38 17.21
CA SER A 215 9.25 4.12 17.89
C SER A 215 9.25 5.62 17.58
N THR A 216 9.19 6.41 18.64
CA THR A 216 9.46 7.85 18.62
C THR A 216 10.96 8.15 18.67
N SER A 217 11.73 7.32 19.37
CA SER A 217 13.19 7.41 19.52
C SER A 217 13.82 6.02 19.70
N PRO A 218 14.83 5.64 18.89
CA PRO A 218 15.42 6.40 17.79
C PRO A 218 14.49 6.44 16.57
N THR A 219 14.35 7.61 15.94
CA THR A 219 13.57 7.76 14.70
C THR A 219 14.22 6.98 13.56
N PHE A 220 13.48 6.06 12.93
CA PHE A 220 13.98 5.28 11.79
C PHE A 220 13.89 6.07 10.47
N PRO A 221 14.84 5.88 9.54
CA PRO A 221 14.73 6.36 8.17
C PRO A 221 13.44 5.88 7.48
N GLU A 222 12.90 6.76 6.64
CA GLU A 222 11.63 6.57 5.91
C GLU A 222 11.55 5.23 5.17
N HIS A 223 12.60 4.85 4.43
CA HIS A 223 12.65 3.59 3.69
C HIS A 223 12.61 2.35 4.60
N ILE A 224 13.13 2.44 5.83
CA ILE A 224 13.07 1.34 6.81
C ILE A 224 11.65 1.19 7.36
N LEU A 225 10.94 2.30 7.59
CA LEU A 225 9.54 2.29 8.00
C LEU A 225 8.64 1.69 6.91
N GLU A 226 8.88 2.03 5.63
CA GLU A 226 8.15 1.47 4.49
C GLU A 226 8.35 -0.05 4.36
N ILE A 227 9.59 -0.53 4.44
CA ILE A 227 9.87 -1.98 4.41
C ILE A 227 9.26 -2.68 5.64
N ALA A 228 9.25 -2.03 6.82
CA ALA A 228 8.62 -2.57 8.02
C ALA A 228 7.09 -2.66 7.87
N GLN A 229 6.44 -1.65 7.28
CA GLN A 229 5.00 -1.65 7.00
C GLN A 229 4.64 -2.72 5.96
N GLN A 230 5.37 -2.78 4.83
CA GLN A 230 5.18 -3.82 3.81
C GLN A 230 5.30 -5.23 4.40
N LEU A 231 6.30 -5.46 5.26
CA LEU A 231 6.45 -6.76 5.93
C LEU A 231 5.35 -7.03 6.95
N PHE A 232 4.89 -6.01 7.69
CA PHE A 232 3.76 -6.13 8.63
C PHE A 232 2.50 -6.59 7.90
N ILE A 233 2.15 -5.91 6.82
CA ILE A 233 1.03 -6.26 5.95
C ILE A 233 1.24 -7.69 5.42
N SER A 234 2.45 -8.02 4.97
CA SER A 234 2.80 -9.33 4.40
C SER A 234 2.77 -10.50 5.41
N LEU A 235 2.64 -10.25 6.72
CA LEU A 235 2.46 -11.31 7.71
C LEU A 235 1.18 -12.13 7.50
N HIS A 236 0.12 -11.55 6.88
CA HIS A 236 -1.13 -12.27 6.61
C HIS A 236 -0.94 -13.51 5.70
N ASN A 237 0.14 -13.57 4.91
CA ASN A 237 0.50 -14.75 4.12
C ASN A 237 0.80 -15.97 5.01
N CYS A 238 1.24 -15.75 6.25
CA CYS A 238 1.50 -16.82 7.21
C CYS A 238 0.23 -17.44 7.81
N ALA A 239 -0.96 -16.87 7.60
CA ALA A 239 -2.21 -17.34 8.20
C ALA A 239 -2.43 -18.86 8.04
N PRO A 240 -2.97 -19.57 9.05
CA PRO A 240 -3.37 -20.97 8.92
C PRO A 240 -4.61 -21.11 8.02
N LYS A 241 -4.87 -22.31 7.49
CA LYS A 241 -6.18 -22.71 6.91
C LYS A 241 -6.88 -21.69 5.97
N ASN A 242 -6.13 -20.92 5.19
CA ASN A 242 -6.64 -19.87 4.28
C ASN A 242 -7.29 -18.63 4.97
N THR A 243 -7.11 -18.42 6.29
CA THR A 243 -7.63 -17.23 7.00
C THR A 243 -6.82 -15.94 6.75
N GLY A 244 -6.03 -15.89 5.67
CA GLY A 244 -5.17 -14.74 5.33
C GLY A 244 -5.96 -13.48 5.00
N GLY A 245 -7.14 -13.63 4.38
CA GLY A 245 -8.06 -12.52 4.15
C GLY A 245 -8.60 -11.93 5.45
N ASP A 246 -8.88 -12.77 6.45
CA ASP A 246 -9.39 -12.34 7.75
C ASP A 246 -8.29 -11.75 8.64
N GLU A 247 -7.08 -12.30 8.63
CA GLU A 247 -5.91 -11.70 9.31
C GLU A 247 -5.57 -10.33 8.70
N TRP A 248 -5.57 -10.20 7.37
CA TRP A 248 -5.39 -8.92 6.67
C TRP A 248 -6.47 -7.91 7.07
N LYS A 249 -7.74 -8.32 7.07
CA LYS A 249 -8.92 -7.49 7.40
C LYS A 249 -8.93 -7.05 8.85
N SER A 250 -8.53 -7.95 9.76
CA SER A 250 -8.36 -7.67 11.19
C SER A 250 -7.23 -6.65 11.40
N ALA A 251 -6.04 -6.88 10.83
CA ALA A 251 -4.90 -5.98 10.94
C ALA A 251 -5.19 -4.58 10.34
N CYS A 252 -5.88 -4.52 9.20
CA CYS A 252 -6.37 -3.27 8.61
C CYS A 252 -7.33 -2.53 9.55
N ARG A 253 -8.33 -3.22 10.13
CA ARG A 253 -9.26 -2.63 11.11
C ARG A 253 -8.57 -2.17 12.40
N MET A 254 -7.67 -2.97 12.96
CA MET A 254 -6.85 -2.57 14.12
C MET A 254 -6.03 -1.31 13.82
N THR A 255 -5.51 -1.19 12.59
CA THR A 255 -4.81 0.03 12.15
C THR A 255 -5.74 1.24 12.11
N ILE A 256 -6.96 1.11 11.57
CA ILE A 256 -7.99 2.18 11.59
C ILE A 256 -8.31 2.59 13.03
N THR A 257 -8.56 1.63 13.93
CA THR A 257 -8.78 1.89 15.37
C THR A 257 -7.59 2.63 16.00
N SER A 258 -6.36 2.24 15.69
CA SER A 258 -5.14 2.93 16.13
C SER A 258 -5.03 4.37 15.60
N VAL A 259 -5.47 4.65 14.36
CA VAL A 259 -5.53 6.05 13.88
C VAL A 259 -6.58 6.83 14.67
N HIS A 260 -7.80 6.31 14.87
CA HIS A 260 -8.81 7.03 15.67
C HIS A 260 -8.36 7.27 17.11
N ALA A 261 -7.71 6.29 17.76
CA ALA A 261 -7.18 6.44 19.11
C ALA A 261 -6.10 7.52 19.18
N ALA A 262 -5.10 7.49 18.29
CA ALA A 262 -4.08 8.54 18.21
C ALA A 262 -4.66 9.92 17.85
N SER A 263 -5.69 9.96 16.99
CA SER A 263 -6.37 11.20 16.59
C SER A 263 -7.03 11.89 17.77
N SER A 264 -7.70 11.15 18.66
CA SER A 264 -8.33 11.72 19.85
C SER A 264 -7.33 12.46 20.75
N TYR A 265 -6.08 11.99 20.85
CA TYR A 265 -5.04 12.70 21.60
C TYR A 265 -4.45 13.89 20.82
N VAL A 266 -4.16 13.73 19.52
CA VAL A 266 -3.56 14.79 18.69
C VAL A 266 -4.51 15.96 18.47
N LEU A 267 -5.81 15.70 18.27
CA LEU A 267 -6.82 16.71 17.99
C LEU A 267 -7.41 17.36 19.26
N ARG A 268 -6.97 16.97 20.47
CA ARG A 268 -7.55 17.38 21.77
C ARG A 268 -7.64 18.89 22.01
N ALA A 269 -6.88 19.69 21.26
CA ALA A 269 -6.92 21.16 21.27
C ALA A 269 -8.17 21.75 20.58
N VAL A 270 -8.98 20.91 19.93
CA VAL A 270 -10.18 21.23 19.15
C VAL A 270 -11.37 20.43 19.71
N VAL A 271 -12.55 21.02 19.70
CA VAL A 271 -13.82 20.31 19.91
C VAL A 271 -14.26 19.74 18.57
N GLU A 272 -14.10 18.43 18.40
CA GLU A 272 -14.48 17.74 17.16
C GLU A 272 -16.01 17.72 17.00
N GLN A 273 -16.50 18.05 15.80
CA GLN A 273 -17.92 17.97 15.42
C GLN A 273 -18.27 16.65 14.69
N TRP A 274 -17.29 15.76 14.51
CA TRP A 274 -17.47 14.45 13.90
C TRP A 274 -18.03 13.44 14.92
N GLU A 275 -18.98 12.62 14.47
CA GLU A 275 -19.44 11.43 15.18
C GLU A 275 -19.40 10.24 14.22
N SER A 276 -18.70 9.16 14.61
CA SER A 276 -18.58 7.95 13.77
C SER A 276 -19.93 7.27 13.53
N VAL A 277 -20.09 6.68 12.36
CA VAL A 277 -21.19 5.72 12.09
C VAL A 277 -21.02 4.43 12.91
N ASP A 278 -19.79 4.08 13.33
CA ASP A 278 -19.51 2.92 14.18
C ASP A 278 -19.69 3.26 15.68
N PRO A 279 -20.62 2.61 16.40
CA PRO A 279 -20.88 2.91 17.81
C PRO A 279 -19.71 2.52 18.73
N SER A 280 -18.82 1.60 18.32
CA SER A 280 -17.64 1.23 19.11
C SER A 280 -16.61 2.36 19.18
N LEU A 281 -16.50 3.16 18.12
CA LEU A 281 -15.59 4.30 18.08
C LEU A 281 -16.11 5.48 18.93
N ARG A 282 -17.43 5.65 19.06
CA ARG A 282 -18.04 6.66 19.96
C ARG A 282 -17.65 6.43 21.42
N GLN A 283 -17.56 5.18 21.84
CA GLN A 283 -17.19 4.78 23.21
C GLN A 283 -15.67 4.83 23.48
N MET A 284 -14.83 4.94 22.45
CA MET A 284 -13.36 4.95 22.60
C MET A 284 -12.79 6.29 23.08
N SER A 285 -13.64 7.31 23.25
CA SER A 285 -13.31 8.65 23.77
C SER A 285 -12.97 8.63 25.27
N GLN A 286 -11.80 8.08 25.63
CA GLN A 286 -11.33 8.06 27.02
C GLN A 286 -11.18 9.48 27.60
N PRO A 287 -11.53 9.71 28.88
CA PRO A 287 -11.34 11.00 29.53
C PRO A 287 -9.86 11.34 29.65
N GLN A 288 -9.41 12.35 28.92
CA GLN A 288 -7.99 12.73 28.87
C GLN A 288 -7.60 13.65 30.02
N ASN A 289 -6.39 13.45 30.55
CA ASN A 289 -5.81 14.39 31.51
C ASN A 289 -5.17 15.58 30.78
N TYR A 290 -5.94 16.63 30.53
CA TYR A 290 -5.48 17.86 29.87
C TYR A 290 -4.41 18.64 30.65
N SER A 291 -4.11 18.30 31.91
CA SER A 291 -2.98 18.86 32.67
C SER A 291 -1.62 18.25 32.31
N GLN A 292 -1.60 17.17 31.51
CA GLN A 292 -0.39 16.49 31.06
C GLN A 292 -0.13 16.72 29.56
N GLU A 293 1.14 16.57 29.16
CA GLU A 293 1.55 16.61 27.75
C GLU A 293 0.79 15.55 26.92
N VAL A 294 0.60 15.83 25.63
CA VAL A 294 -0.07 14.91 24.71
C VAL A 294 0.64 13.55 24.70
N GLY A 295 -0.08 12.46 24.96
CA GLY A 295 0.48 11.11 24.88
C GLY A 295 -0.58 10.05 25.09
N ASN A 296 -0.36 8.85 24.56
CA ASN A 296 -1.31 7.74 24.58
C ASN A 296 -0.88 6.58 25.49
N GLY A 297 -1.83 5.71 25.83
CA GLY A 297 -1.56 4.37 26.35
C GLY A 297 -1.08 3.39 25.27
N PRO A 298 -0.88 2.10 25.60
CA PRO A 298 -0.62 1.06 24.61
C PRO A 298 -1.78 0.99 23.59
N ASP A 299 -1.41 0.83 22.32
CA ASP A 299 -2.32 0.97 21.18
C ASP A 299 -3.07 -0.33 20.84
N ALA A 300 -4.14 -0.27 20.03
CA ALA A 300 -4.85 -1.45 19.53
C ALA A 300 -3.93 -2.38 18.71
N LEU A 301 -3.02 -1.81 17.91
CA LEU A 301 -1.93 -2.52 17.23
C LEU A 301 -0.79 -2.99 18.17
N GLY A 302 -0.91 -2.85 19.50
CA GLY A 302 0.13 -3.22 20.47
C GLY A 302 1.43 -2.43 20.34
N LEU A 303 1.36 -1.22 19.76
CA LEU A 303 2.49 -0.34 19.53
C LEU A 303 2.86 0.44 20.80
N GLU A 304 4.14 0.82 20.91
CA GLU A 304 4.65 1.62 22.03
C GLU A 304 3.93 2.98 22.14
N SER A 305 3.89 3.50 23.38
CA SER A 305 3.31 4.80 23.70
C SER A 305 4.21 5.95 23.25
N TRP A 306 3.61 7.09 22.96
CA TRP A 306 4.30 8.31 22.56
C TRP A 306 3.97 9.49 23.46
N GLN A 307 4.85 10.49 23.47
CA GLN A 307 4.70 11.75 24.21
C GLN A 307 5.09 12.93 23.31
N GLY A 308 4.40 14.06 23.48
CA GLY A 308 4.53 15.27 22.68
C GLY A 308 3.72 15.23 21.38
N LEU A 309 3.11 16.36 21.03
CA LEU A 309 2.20 16.48 19.88
C LEU A 309 2.87 16.05 18.56
N ASN A 310 4.11 16.44 18.32
CA ASN A 310 4.87 16.06 17.11
C ASN A 310 5.03 14.54 16.97
N SER A 311 5.19 13.82 18.09
CA SER A 311 5.26 12.36 18.11
C SER A 311 3.92 11.72 17.72
N GLY A 312 2.81 12.30 18.19
CA GLY A 312 1.46 11.90 17.80
C GLY A 312 1.16 12.15 16.32
N VAL A 313 1.55 13.31 15.78
CA VAL A 313 1.44 13.61 14.35
C VAL A 313 2.29 12.64 13.52
N ASN A 314 3.54 12.37 13.93
CA ASN A 314 4.39 11.37 13.29
C ASN A 314 3.70 10.00 13.28
N ARG A 315 3.14 9.57 14.42
CA ARG A 315 2.39 8.31 14.56
C ARG A 315 1.18 8.25 13.64
N LEU A 316 0.38 9.32 13.54
CA LEU A 316 -0.75 9.40 12.61
C LEU A 316 -0.31 9.26 11.16
N VAL A 317 0.71 10.02 10.72
CA VAL A 317 1.22 9.96 9.34
C VAL A 317 1.80 8.57 9.01
N VAL A 318 2.47 7.93 9.97
CA VAL A 318 2.97 6.55 9.84
C VAL A 318 1.81 5.56 9.71
N LEU A 319 0.77 5.64 10.53
CA LEU A 319 -0.39 4.74 10.46
C LEU A 319 -1.25 4.97 9.20
N LEU A 320 -1.44 6.22 8.77
CA LEU A 320 -2.14 6.53 7.51
C LEU A 320 -1.40 5.96 6.29
N ARG A 321 -0.06 6.05 6.27
CA ARG A 321 0.76 5.38 5.26
C ARG A 321 0.67 3.85 5.34
N MET A 322 0.54 3.30 6.55
CA MET A 322 0.32 1.87 6.73
C MET A 322 -1.03 1.43 6.15
N LEU A 323 -2.09 2.25 6.27
CA LEU A 323 -3.37 2.04 5.58
C LEU A 323 -3.24 2.16 4.05
N SER A 324 -2.52 3.14 3.53
CA SER A 324 -2.15 3.22 2.10
C SER A 324 -1.46 1.93 1.65
N GLY A 325 -0.50 1.45 2.46
CA GLY A 325 0.21 0.20 2.23
C GLY A 325 -0.72 -1.02 2.18
N PHE A 326 -1.70 -1.14 3.09
CA PHE A 326 -2.70 -2.21 3.01
C PHE A 326 -3.44 -2.15 1.66
N VAL A 327 -3.98 -0.99 1.31
CA VAL A 327 -4.80 -0.76 0.10
C VAL A 327 -4.02 -0.99 -1.20
N GLY A 328 -2.75 -0.58 -1.26
CA GLY A 328 -1.89 -0.69 -2.44
C GLY A 328 -1.10 -2.01 -2.57
N THR A 329 -1.10 -2.89 -1.56
CA THR A 329 -0.34 -4.15 -1.61
C THR A 329 -1.14 -5.27 -2.27
N ALA A 330 -0.67 -5.77 -3.41
CA ALA A 330 -1.25 -6.94 -4.06
C ALA A 330 -1.16 -8.20 -3.18
N THR A 331 -2.29 -8.89 -3.00
CA THR A 331 -2.41 -10.08 -2.16
C THR A 331 -2.62 -11.35 -2.99
N ALA A 332 -2.18 -12.51 -2.47
CA ALA A 332 -2.36 -13.81 -3.13
C ALA A 332 -3.77 -14.40 -2.97
N SER A 333 -4.61 -13.78 -2.15
CA SER A 333 -6.01 -14.16 -1.89
C SER A 333 -6.89 -12.91 -1.84
N THR A 334 -8.19 -13.06 -2.10
CA THR A 334 -9.18 -11.97 -2.02
C THR A 334 -9.28 -11.41 -0.60
N VAL A 335 -9.21 -10.08 -0.46
CA VAL A 335 -9.33 -9.37 0.83
C VAL A 335 -10.54 -8.44 0.85
N THR A 336 -11.13 -8.21 2.03
CA THR A 336 -12.24 -7.25 2.20
C THR A 336 -11.73 -5.89 2.67
N ILE A 337 -11.60 -4.92 1.77
CA ILE A 337 -11.22 -3.54 2.12
C ILE A 337 -12.39 -2.86 2.87
N PRO A 338 -12.18 -2.32 4.09
CA PRO A 338 -13.25 -1.67 4.86
C PRO A 338 -13.48 -0.21 4.42
N VAL A 339 -13.85 0.00 3.16
CA VAL A 339 -13.94 1.32 2.48
C VAL A 339 -14.69 2.37 3.32
N GLY A 340 -15.86 2.04 3.87
CA GLY A 340 -16.65 2.98 4.68
C GLY A 340 -15.94 3.46 5.95
N ALA A 341 -15.15 2.60 6.61
CA ALA A 341 -14.38 2.98 7.79
C ALA A 341 -13.14 3.81 7.44
N ILE A 342 -12.54 3.61 6.25
CA ILE A 342 -11.48 4.47 5.73
C ILE A 342 -12.04 5.87 5.45
N LEU A 343 -13.22 5.97 4.81
CA LEU A 343 -13.86 7.24 4.50
C LEU A 343 -14.36 8.00 5.73
N ASP A 344 -14.84 7.30 6.77
CA ASP A 344 -15.20 7.89 8.07
C ASP A 344 -13.96 8.43 8.79
N LEU A 345 -12.86 7.67 8.79
CA LEU A 345 -11.57 8.11 9.33
C LEU A 345 -11.01 9.33 8.60
N THR A 346 -10.98 9.34 7.26
CA THR A 346 -10.51 10.52 6.52
C THR A 346 -11.49 11.68 6.67
N SER A 347 -12.80 11.45 6.79
CA SER A 347 -13.78 12.50 7.11
C SER A 347 -13.45 13.17 8.44
N ARG A 348 -13.26 12.40 9.53
CA ARG A 348 -12.86 12.92 10.85
C ARG A 348 -11.64 13.83 10.76
N LEU A 349 -10.57 13.35 10.14
CA LEU A 349 -9.30 14.08 10.02
C LEU A 349 -9.48 15.34 9.16
N ASN A 350 -10.11 15.22 8.00
CA ASN A 350 -10.35 16.32 7.07
C ASN A 350 -11.38 17.35 7.57
N MET A 351 -12.12 17.11 8.66
CA MET A 351 -12.97 18.13 9.28
C MET A 351 -12.18 19.16 10.09
N VAL A 352 -11.02 18.81 10.63
CA VAL A 352 -10.17 19.73 11.41
C VAL A 352 -9.20 20.45 10.49
N VAL A 353 -9.71 21.43 9.74
CA VAL A 353 -8.92 22.25 8.80
C VAL A 353 -8.45 23.57 9.40
N TYR A 354 -7.35 24.15 8.89
CA TYR A 354 -6.89 25.49 9.28
C TYR A 354 -8.01 26.56 9.24
N PRO A 355 -8.11 27.49 10.23
CA PRO A 355 -9.20 28.47 10.28
C PRO A 355 -9.24 29.40 9.06
N SER A 356 -10.20 29.16 8.17
CA SER A 356 -10.63 30.13 7.16
C SER A 356 -11.62 31.10 7.79
N GLY A 357 -11.63 32.37 7.35
CA GLY A 357 -12.48 33.44 7.90
C GLY A 357 -14.00 33.30 7.70
N SER A 358 -14.48 32.08 7.47
CA SER A 358 -15.89 31.69 7.37
C SER A 358 -16.19 30.37 8.14
N SER A 359 -15.21 29.81 8.86
CA SER A 359 -15.32 28.52 9.55
C SER A 359 -14.41 28.54 10.80
N ASP A 360 -14.98 29.00 11.91
CA ASP A 360 -14.29 29.03 13.20
C ASP A 360 -14.20 27.63 13.79
N ILE A 361 -12.99 27.09 13.90
CA ILE A 361 -12.74 25.88 14.69
C ILE A 361 -13.06 26.18 16.16
N GLN A 362 -13.99 25.44 16.76
CA GLN A 362 -14.23 25.52 18.19
C GLN A 362 -13.02 24.97 18.96
N ALA A 363 -12.21 25.85 19.53
CA ALA A 363 -11.06 25.47 20.34
C ALA A 363 -11.49 24.87 21.69
N ASN A 364 -10.76 23.86 22.18
CA ASN A 364 -10.95 23.33 23.53
C ASN A 364 -10.41 24.36 24.56
N PRO A 365 -11.25 24.92 25.45
CA PRO A 365 -10.82 25.93 26.43
C PRO A 365 -9.88 25.39 27.51
N GLN A 366 -9.75 24.07 27.63
CA GLN A 366 -8.84 23.41 28.60
C GLN A 366 -7.41 23.28 28.08
N ILE A 367 -7.15 23.55 26.79
CA ILE A 367 -5.83 23.42 26.16
C ILE A 367 -5.20 24.79 25.90
N GLY A 368 -3.89 24.89 26.18
CA GLY A 368 -3.12 26.11 25.99
C GLY A 368 -3.00 26.52 24.51
N ARG A 369 -3.07 27.82 24.24
CA ARG A 369 -2.98 28.40 22.88
C ARG A 369 -1.80 27.87 22.06
N ALA A 370 -0.64 27.64 22.68
CA ALA A 370 0.56 27.17 22.01
C ALA A 370 0.42 25.74 21.42
N GLU A 371 -0.18 24.80 22.15
CA GLU A 371 -0.43 23.44 21.66
C GLU A 371 -1.38 23.46 20.46
N ARG A 372 -2.41 24.31 20.51
CA ARG A 372 -3.33 24.54 19.39
C ARG A 372 -2.63 25.15 18.17
N GLU A 373 -1.76 26.14 18.34
CA GLU A 373 -1.01 26.75 17.23
C GLU A 373 0.03 25.77 16.63
N GLN A 374 0.59 24.89 17.44
CA GLN A 374 1.43 23.79 16.98
C GLN A 374 0.60 22.76 16.17
N LEU A 375 -0.59 22.37 16.64
CA LEU A 375 -1.51 21.51 15.87
C LEU A 375 -1.84 22.11 14.50
N LEU A 376 -2.23 23.39 14.46
CA LEU A 376 -2.54 24.10 13.19
C LEU A 376 -1.35 24.19 12.22
N THR A 377 -0.11 24.10 12.73
CA THR A 377 1.11 24.05 11.90
C THR A 377 1.34 22.66 11.30
N GLU A 378 0.88 21.61 11.98
CA GLU A 378 1.06 20.20 11.60
C GLU A 378 -0.11 19.60 10.79
N LEU A 379 -1.31 20.19 10.85
CA LEU A 379 -2.49 19.76 10.07
C LEU A 379 -2.18 19.47 8.58
N PRO A 380 -1.43 20.30 7.83
CA PRO A 380 -1.11 20.00 6.43
C PRO A 380 -0.43 18.64 6.22
N ARG A 381 0.41 18.17 7.16
CA ARG A 381 1.05 16.84 7.06
C ARG A 381 0.04 15.70 7.23
N ILE A 382 -0.95 15.88 8.11
CA ILE A 382 -2.05 14.91 8.30
C ILE A 382 -2.91 14.88 7.03
N HIS A 383 -3.29 16.04 6.50
CA HIS A 383 -4.10 16.13 5.28
C HIS A 383 -3.38 15.57 4.05
N ILE A 384 -2.08 15.81 3.86
CA ILE A 384 -1.30 15.19 2.77
C ILE A 384 -1.31 13.65 2.88
N ALA A 385 -1.23 13.10 4.10
CA ALA A 385 -1.34 11.66 4.30
C ALA A 385 -2.77 11.14 3.99
N CYS A 386 -3.82 11.90 4.34
CA CYS A 386 -5.19 11.57 4.00
C CYS A 386 -5.46 11.62 2.48
N MET A 387 -4.98 12.65 1.78
CA MET A 387 -5.13 12.77 0.32
C MET A 387 -4.41 11.63 -0.41
N LYS A 388 -3.24 11.19 0.08
CA LYS A 388 -2.52 10.02 -0.45
C LYS A 388 -3.28 8.72 -0.22
N LEU A 389 -3.80 8.48 1.00
CA LEU A 389 -4.65 7.33 1.31
C LEU A 389 -5.90 7.26 0.41
N LEU A 390 -6.52 8.41 0.13
CA LEU A 390 -7.67 8.51 -0.78
C LEU A 390 -7.28 8.27 -2.25
N LEU A 391 -6.11 8.75 -2.69
CA LEU A 391 -5.57 8.49 -4.03
C LEU A 391 -5.25 7.00 -4.23
N ASP A 392 -4.58 6.38 -3.26
CA ASP A 392 -4.26 4.95 -3.27
C ASP A 392 -5.55 4.11 -3.31
N LEU A 393 -6.61 4.53 -2.60
CA LEU A 393 -7.93 3.90 -2.61
C LEU A 393 -8.65 4.04 -3.96
N VAL A 394 -8.62 5.21 -4.59
CA VAL A 394 -9.18 5.42 -5.95
C VAL A 394 -8.42 4.61 -7.00
N ASN A 395 -7.09 4.50 -6.84
CA ASN A 395 -6.25 3.70 -7.74
C ASN A 395 -6.51 2.19 -7.56
N ALA A 396 -6.55 1.69 -6.33
CA ALA A 396 -6.73 0.25 -6.04
C ALA A 396 -8.15 -0.28 -6.33
N LEU A 397 -9.18 0.58 -6.23
CA LEU A 397 -10.56 0.21 -6.55
C LEU A 397 -10.93 0.42 -8.04
N GLU A 398 -10.13 1.18 -8.77
CA GLU A 398 -10.37 1.59 -10.18
C GLU A 398 -11.80 2.08 -10.44
N THR A 399 -12.60 1.35 -11.22
CA THR A 399 -14.00 1.68 -11.52
C THR A 399 -14.94 1.42 -10.34
N SER A 400 -14.54 0.57 -9.38
CA SER A 400 -15.28 0.31 -8.15
C SER A 400 -15.25 1.51 -7.18
N ALA A 401 -14.43 2.53 -7.44
CA ALA A 401 -14.41 3.78 -6.68
C ALA A 401 -15.60 4.71 -7.00
N ILE A 402 -16.31 4.50 -8.13
CA ILE A 402 -17.36 5.42 -8.61
C ILE A 402 -18.43 5.76 -7.55
N PRO A 403 -18.98 4.82 -6.76
CA PRO A 403 -20.01 5.12 -5.75
C PRO A 403 -19.55 6.03 -4.60
N VAL A 404 -18.23 6.14 -4.36
CA VAL A 404 -17.65 6.97 -3.28
C VAL A 404 -16.89 8.20 -3.82
N ALA A 405 -16.65 8.26 -5.12
CA ALA A 405 -15.79 9.28 -5.76
C ALA A 405 -16.25 10.73 -5.51
N GLN A 406 -17.56 10.99 -5.45
CA GLN A 406 -18.10 12.33 -5.12
C GLN A 406 -17.78 12.73 -3.67
N THR A 407 -17.90 11.81 -2.70
CA THR A 407 -17.51 12.05 -1.30
C THR A 407 -16.02 12.30 -1.15
N ILE A 408 -15.19 11.56 -1.90
CA ILE A 408 -13.72 11.77 -1.93
C ILE A 408 -13.38 13.15 -2.53
N LEU A 409 -14.05 13.54 -3.63
CA LEU A 409 -13.91 14.86 -4.23
C LEU A 409 -14.32 15.99 -3.27
N GLU A 410 -15.38 15.80 -2.49
CA GLU A 410 -15.85 16.77 -1.50
C GLU A 410 -14.86 16.94 -0.34
N GLN A 411 -14.33 15.85 0.21
CA GLN A 411 -13.25 15.91 1.23
C GLN A 411 -12.00 16.64 0.68
N ALA A 412 -11.60 16.33 -0.56
CA ALA A 412 -10.45 16.96 -1.20
C ALA A 412 -10.65 18.46 -1.44
N LEU A 413 -11.82 18.87 -1.93
CA LEU A 413 -12.19 20.28 -2.14
C LEU A 413 -12.36 21.05 -0.82
N TRP A 414 -12.78 20.39 0.27
CA TRP A 414 -12.87 20.99 1.60
C TRP A 414 -11.49 21.36 2.15
N VAL A 415 -10.58 20.40 2.23
CA VAL A 415 -9.17 20.61 2.63
C VAL A 415 -8.50 21.68 1.77
N PHE A 416 -8.71 21.62 0.45
CA PHE A 416 -8.12 22.59 -0.48
C PHE A 416 -8.53 24.04 -0.18
N ARG A 417 -9.79 24.30 0.16
CA ARG A 417 -10.28 25.67 0.41
C ARG A 417 -9.56 26.31 1.60
N ALA A 418 -9.32 25.55 2.66
CA ALA A 418 -8.61 26.02 3.86
C ALA A 418 -7.08 26.07 3.66
N GLU A 419 -6.47 25.03 3.10
CA GLU A 419 -5.02 24.81 3.17
C GLU A 419 -4.25 24.99 1.86
N GLN A 420 -4.89 25.61 0.85
CA GLN A 420 -4.28 26.13 -0.40
C GLN A 420 -3.00 26.99 -0.23
N PHE A 421 -2.64 27.42 0.97
CA PHE A 421 -1.36 28.11 1.22
C PHE A 421 -0.17 27.14 1.20
N SER A 422 -0.40 25.86 1.52
CA SER A 422 0.60 24.81 1.46
C SER A 422 0.79 24.33 0.01
N ARG A 423 2.03 24.22 -0.45
CA ARG A 423 2.32 23.71 -1.80
C ARG A 423 2.00 22.21 -1.89
N ASP A 424 2.39 21.47 -0.87
CA ASP A 424 2.34 20.01 -0.87
C ASP A 424 0.92 19.47 -0.69
N VAL A 425 0.07 20.20 0.05
CA VAL A 425 -1.39 19.94 0.07
C VAL A 425 -1.98 20.12 -1.32
N ARG A 426 -1.62 21.20 -2.03
CA ARG A 426 -2.14 21.45 -3.39
C ARG A 426 -1.67 20.38 -4.38
N THR A 427 -0.40 19.98 -4.35
CA THR A 427 0.09 18.84 -5.16
C THR A 427 -0.73 17.57 -4.90
N ALA A 428 -0.89 17.18 -3.63
CA ALA A 428 -1.63 15.97 -3.27
C ALA A 428 -3.12 16.01 -3.65
N VAL A 429 -3.77 17.17 -3.54
CA VAL A 429 -5.15 17.36 -4.03
C VAL A 429 -5.19 17.38 -5.56
N TYR A 430 -4.21 17.97 -6.25
CA TYR A 430 -4.16 17.99 -7.72
C TYR A 430 -4.03 16.57 -8.28
N ASP A 431 -3.14 15.75 -7.73
CA ASP A 431 -2.98 14.33 -8.10
C ASP A 431 -4.28 13.53 -7.83
N LEU A 432 -4.93 13.72 -6.67
CA LEU A 432 -6.19 13.06 -6.31
C LEU A 432 -7.36 13.45 -7.22
N VAL A 433 -7.56 14.75 -7.47
CA VAL A 433 -8.64 15.23 -8.35
C VAL A 433 -8.39 14.83 -9.80
N CYS A 434 -7.12 14.80 -10.25
CA CYS A 434 -6.75 14.26 -11.56
C CYS A 434 -7.19 12.78 -11.68
N ALA A 435 -6.83 11.93 -10.72
CA ALA A 435 -7.23 10.52 -10.70
C ALA A 435 -8.76 10.35 -10.72
N LEU A 436 -9.49 11.08 -9.88
CA LEU A 436 -10.96 11.07 -9.84
C LEU A 436 -11.59 11.47 -11.18
N LEU A 437 -11.05 12.48 -11.86
CA LEU A 437 -11.55 12.92 -13.17
C LEU A 437 -11.44 11.83 -14.24
N THR A 438 -10.39 11.01 -14.23
CA THR A 438 -10.29 9.85 -15.14
C THR A 438 -11.34 8.77 -14.89
N ARG A 439 -12.02 8.78 -13.72
CA ARG A 439 -13.01 7.77 -13.31
C ARG A 439 -14.46 8.26 -13.43
N ILE A 440 -14.73 9.50 -13.04
CA ILE A 440 -16.11 10.07 -13.00
C ILE A 440 -16.33 11.32 -13.85
N GLY A 441 -15.31 11.89 -14.49
CA GLY A 441 -15.41 13.15 -15.25
C GLY A 441 -16.66 13.24 -16.16
N PRO A 442 -16.91 12.26 -17.06
CA PRO A 442 -18.05 12.30 -17.98
C PRO A 442 -19.43 12.24 -17.33
N SER A 443 -19.53 11.77 -16.07
CA SER A 443 -20.78 11.72 -15.29
C SER A 443 -20.91 12.85 -14.26
N MET A 444 -19.95 13.79 -14.21
CA MET A 444 -20.00 14.92 -13.27
C MET A 444 -21.15 15.88 -13.59
N THR A 445 -21.92 16.23 -12.56
CA THR A 445 -22.96 17.27 -12.69
C THR A 445 -22.36 18.66 -12.90
N LYS A 446 -23.14 19.58 -13.48
CA LYS A 446 -22.80 21.00 -13.56
C LYS A 446 -22.41 21.61 -12.20
N GLN A 447 -22.99 21.13 -11.10
CA GLN A 447 -22.64 21.57 -9.75
C GLN A 447 -21.27 21.04 -9.30
N SER A 448 -20.96 19.77 -9.56
CA SER A 448 -19.65 19.18 -9.28
C SER A 448 -18.54 19.85 -10.10
N VAL A 449 -18.80 20.20 -11.36
CA VAL A 449 -17.85 20.99 -12.19
C VAL A 449 -17.69 22.41 -11.66
N SER A 450 -18.79 23.05 -11.23
CA SER A 450 -18.76 24.40 -10.67
C SER A 450 -18.01 24.49 -9.33
N SER A 451 -18.08 23.45 -8.48
CA SER A 451 -17.35 23.41 -7.21
C SER A 451 -15.82 23.28 -7.40
N MET A 452 -15.38 22.68 -8.51
CA MET A 452 -13.97 22.67 -8.94
C MET A 452 -13.47 24.00 -9.54
N ALA A 453 -14.35 24.97 -9.83
CA ALA A 453 -13.94 26.22 -10.48
C ALA A 453 -12.93 27.05 -9.65
N PHE A 454 -12.78 26.78 -8.35
CA PHE A 454 -11.73 27.40 -7.53
C PHE A 454 -10.37 26.69 -7.67
N ILE A 455 -10.35 25.35 -7.71
CA ILE A 455 -9.10 24.59 -7.82
C ILE A 455 -8.47 24.74 -9.21
N ILE A 456 -9.27 24.77 -10.28
CA ILE A 456 -8.80 24.95 -11.66
C ILE A 456 -8.08 26.30 -11.84
N ARG A 457 -8.58 27.39 -11.26
CA ARG A 457 -7.90 28.71 -11.28
C ARG A 457 -6.58 28.71 -10.51
N LYS A 458 -6.53 27.98 -9.39
CA LYS A 458 -5.30 27.85 -8.59
C LYS A 458 -4.24 27.05 -9.34
N CYS A 459 -4.61 26.01 -10.09
CA CYS A 459 -3.72 25.33 -11.04
C CYS A 459 -3.18 26.31 -12.09
N CYS A 460 -4.05 27.17 -12.65
CA CYS A 460 -3.63 28.19 -13.60
C CYS A 460 -2.60 29.18 -12.99
N HIS A 461 -2.84 29.63 -11.76
CA HIS A 461 -1.90 30.49 -11.03
C HIS A 461 -0.57 29.81 -10.66
N ASP A 462 -0.55 28.50 -10.42
CA ASP A 462 0.66 27.75 -10.07
C ASP A 462 1.57 27.46 -11.29
N LEU A 463 1.00 27.41 -12.49
CA LEU A 463 1.75 27.24 -13.73
C LEU A 463 2.30 28.56 -14.29
N LEU A 464 1.66 29.69 -13.97
CA LEU A 464 2.11 31.01 -14.41
C LEU A 464 3.31 31.48 -13.56
N PRO A 465 4.30 32.17 -14.17
CA PRO A 465 5.43 32.72 -13.42
C PRO A 465 4.91 33.76 -12.40
N PRO A 466 5.45 33.79 -11.16
CA PRO A 466 4.96 34.68 -10.12
C PRO A 466 4.88 36.14 -10.57
N THR A 467 3.69 36.74 -10.49
CA THR A 467 3.44 38.12 -10.89
C THR A 467 4.16 39.08 -9.94
N GLY A 468 5.35 39.53 -10.35
CA GLY A 468 6.22 40.37 -9.52
C GLY A 468 5.51 41.64 -9.01
N ASN A 469 5.42 41.75 -7.68
CA ASN A 469 5.05 42.93 -6.89
C ASN A 469 3.97 43.86 -7.48
N GLN A 470 2.72 43.41 -7.54
CA GLN A 470 1.57 44.34 -7.61
C GLN A 470 1.01 44.73 -6.22
N ASN A 471 1.37 44.02 -5.15
CA ASN A 471 0.99 44.36 -3.77
C ASN A 471 1.98 45.38 -3.14
N ALA A 472 2.12 46.55 -3.76
CA ALA A 472 2.93 47.67 -3.28
C ALA A 472 2.23 49.02 -3.46
N ALA A 473 0.90 49.05 -3.32
CA ALA A 473 0.07 50.25 -3.52
C ALA A 473 -1.23 50.22 -2.69
N THR A 474 -1.14 49.93 -1.39
CA THR A 474 -2.27 50.04 -0.44
C THR A 474 -1.90 50.85 0.81
N GLU A 475 -1.32 52.04 0.61
CA GLU A 475 -1.35 53.09 1.62
C GLU A 475 -2.61 53.97 1.42
N LYS A 476 -3.08 54.59 2.52
CA LYS A 476 -4.42 55.19 2.59
C LYS A 476 -4.46 56.57 1.90
N PRO A 477 -5.51 56.90 1.13
CA PRO A 477 -5.73 58.26 0.65
C PRO A 477 -6.34 59.15 1.74
N ASP A 478 -5.57 60.09 2.28
CA ASP A 478 -6.10 61.17 3.13
C ASP A 478 -6.73 62.27 2.25
N PRO A 479 -7.95 62.78 2.56
CA PRO A 479 -8.70 63.59 1.62
C PRO A 479 -8.47 65.11 1.78
N LYS A 480 -7.66 65.73 0.89
CA LYS A 480 -7.79 67.15 0.48
C LYS A 480 -6.84 67.57 -0.67
N SER A 481 -7.39 67.71 -1.88
CA SER A 481 -7.35 68.97 -2.66
C SER A 481 -8.13 68.82 -3.98
N LYS A 482 -8.56 69.95 -4.57
CA LYS A 482 -9.09 70.04 -5.94
C LYS A 482 -8.06 70.75 -6.81
N ASN A 483 -7.72 70.19 -7.97
CA ASN A 483 -7.99 70.85 -9.27
C ASN A 483 -7.61 69.98 -10.49
N LYS A 484 -8.10 70.39 -11.67
CA LYS A 484 -7.86 69.74 -12.96
C LYS A 484 -6.50 70.12 -13.55
N SER A 485 -5.83 69.18 -14.19
CA SER A 485 -5.47 69.27 -15.63
C SER A 485 -4.81 67.97 -16.11
N SER A 486 -4.45 67.90 -17.40
CA SER A 486 -4.09 66.68 -18.13
C SER A 486 -2.59 66.50 -18.35
N SER A 487 -2.14 65.24 -18.47
CA SER A 487 -1.32 64.67 -19.56
C SER A 487 -0.14 63.77 -19.13
N GLN A 488 0.18 62.81 -20.02
CA GLN A 488 1.42 62.04 -20.15
C GLN A 488 2.05 61.40 -18.89
N ALA A 489 1.71 60.13 -18.66
CA ALA A 489 2.61 59.20 -17.97
C ALA A 489 3.80 58.84 -18.89
N THR A 490 5.03 59.12 -18.45
CA THR A 490 6.25 58.83 -19.20
C THR A 490 6.66 57.36 -19.06
N VAL A 491 6.33 56.54 -20.06
CA VAL A 491 6.80 55.15 -20.15
C VAL A 491 8.29 55.13 -20.49
N ASN A 492 9.11 54.52 -19.62
CA ASN A 492 10.56 54.47 -19.78
C ASN A 492 10.98 53.61 -20.99
N ALA A 493 11.48 54.25 -22.05
CA ALA A 493 11.82 53.60 -23.31
C ALA A 493 12.95 52.54 -23.20
N ASP A 494 13.89 52.71 -22.25
CA ASP A 494 15.01 51.79 -22.05
C ASP A 494 14.58 50.35 -21.69
N SER A 495 13.36 50.17 -21.20
CA SER A 495 12.79 48.84 -20.93
C SER A 495 12.56 48.00 -22.19
N PHE A 496 12.40 48.65 -23.36
CA PHE A 496 12.25 47.98 -24.66
C PHE A 496 13.60 47.70 -25.34
N LEU A 497 14.65 48.47 -25.05
CA LEU A 497 15.92 48.43 -25.81
C LEU A 497 16.94 47.41 -25.28
N ASN A 498 16.73 46.85 -24.07
CA ASN A 498 17.66 45.92 -23.43
C ASN A 498 17.10 44.48 -23.27
N PRO A 499 17.07 43.65 -24.33
CA PRO A 499 16.65 42.25 -24.21
C PRO A 499 17.56 41.42 -23.29
N GLY A 500 18.85 41.75 -23.21
CA GLY A 500 19.82 41.04 -22.35
C GLY A 500 19.50 41.12 -20.84
N LEU A 501 18.84 42.19 -20.38
CA LEU A 501 18.42 42.30 -18.97
C LEU A 501 17.29 41.33 -18.60
N LYS A 502 16.57 40.75 -19.57
CA LYS A 502 15.58 39.69 -19.30
C LYS A 502 16.26 38.36 -18.96
N GLN A 503 17.32 37.96 -19.68
CA GLN A 503 18.01 36.69 -19.40
C GLN A 503 18.62 36.68 -17.99
N VAL A 504 19.39 37.70 -17.61
CA VAL A 504 20.04 37.78 -16.28
C VAL A 504 19.02 37.78 -15.13
N ARG A 505 17.82 38.34 -15.36
CA ARG A 505 16.73 38.38 -14.38
C ARG A 505 15.78 37.17 -14.44
N GLN A 506 15.89 36.32 -15.46
CA GLN A 506 15.23 35.01 -15.54
C GLN A 506 16.10 33.90 -14.93
N THR A 507 17.42 34.04 -14.94
CA THR A 507 18.35 33.11 -14.26
C THR A 507 18.48 33.37 -12.74
N SER A 508 17.69 34.29 -12.16
CA SER A 508 17.74 34.64 -10.74
C SER A 508 16.38 34.47 -10.04
N SER A 509 16.23 33.32 -9.37
CA SER A 509 15.21 33.04 -8.34
C SER A 509 13.73 33.11 -8.76
N SER A 510 13.32 32.26 -9.71
CA SER A 510 12.08 31.49 -9.51
C SER A 510 12.43 30.17 -8.83
N SER A 511 11.91 29.92 -7.64
CA SER A 511 11.92 28.57 -7.06
C SER A 511 10.89 27.74 -7.83
N SER A 512 11.36 27.00 -8.83
CA SER A 512 10.52 26.06 -9.58
C SER A 512 10.20 24.86 -8.69
N PHE A 513 8.91 24.56 -8.54
CA PHE A 513 8.42 23.40 -7.77
C PHE A 513 7.94 22.34 -8.77
N PRO A 514 8.83 21.44 -9.25
CA PRO A 514 8.55 20.60 -10.41
C PRO A 514 7.30 19.75 -10.22
N ASP A 515 7.11 19.16 -9.03
CA ASP A 515 5.99 18.27 -8.72
C ASP A 515 4.65 19.01 -8.69
N LEU A 516 4.63 20.25 -8.18
CA LEU A 516 3.44 21.12 -8.19
C LEU A 516 3.10 21.54 -9.62
N THR A 517 4.10 21.93 -10.43
CA THR A 517 3.87 22.29 -11.83
C THR A 517 3.44 21.09 -12.68
N ARG A 518 3.96 19.88 -12.38
CA ARG A 518 3.52 18.62 -12.98
C ARG A 518 2.05 18.36 -12.66
N ALA A 519 1.69 18.29 -11.37
CA ALA A 519 0.33 17.96 -10.95
C ALA A 519 -0.71 19.01 -11.43
N ALA A 520 -0.34 20.31 -11.49
CA ALA A 520 -1.20 21.35 -12.04
C ALA A 520 -1.39 21.24 -13.56
N SER A 521 -0.33 20.88 -14.31
CA SER A 521 -0.40 20.62 -15.76
C SER A 521 -1.28 19.40 -16.07
N GLU A 522 -1.03 18.28 -15.39
CA GLU A 522 -1.81 17.05 -15.50
C GLU A 522 -3.29 17.29 -15.15
N LEU A 523 -3.59 18.00 -14.06
CA LEU A 523 -4.98 18.32 -13.69
C LEU A 523 -5.67 19.24 -14.71
N LEU A 524 -4.99 20.23 -15.31
CA LEU A 524 -5.61 21.02 -16.39
C LEU A 524 -5.89 20.16 -17.64
N ALA A 525 -4.96 19.28 -18.03
CA ALA A 525 -5.17 18.35 -19.14
C ALA A 525 -6.32 17.36 -18.86
N ALA A 526 -6.37 16.76 -17.67
CA ALA A 526 -7.43 15.85 -17.25
C ALA A 526 -8.79 16.55 -17.16
N THR A 527 -8.83 17.78 -16.64
CA THR A 527 -10.06 18.61 -16.62
C THR A 527 -10.59 18.80 -18.04
N LEU A 528 -9.74 19.24 -18.97
CA LEU A 528 -10.11 19.46 -20.38
C LEU A 528 -10.44 18.19 -21.16
N THR A 529 -9.94 17.02 -20.71
CA THR A 529 -10.14 15.73 -21.40
C THR A 529 -11.39 14.99 -20.93
N HIS A 530 -11.72 15.09 -19.63
CA HIS A 530 -12.76 14.27 -19.01
C HIS A 530 -14.01 15.05 -18.55
N THR A 531 -13.95 16.37 -18.45
CA THR A 531 -15.10 17.18 -17.97
C THR A 531 -15.99 17.64 -19.14
N PRO A 532 -17.33 17.50 -19.06
CA PRO A 532 -18.24 18.06 -20.07
C PRO A 532 -18.02 19.57 -20.28
N SER A 533 -17.65 19.98 -21.50
CA SER A 533 -17.27 21.38 -21.77
C SER A 533 -18.43 22.37 -21.60
N GLU A 534 -19.67 21.91 -21.81
CA GLU A 534 -20.93 22.63 -21.52
C GLU A 534 -21.06 23.12 -20.08
N PHE A 535 -20.48 22.41 -19.11
CA PHE A 535 -20.59 22.74 -17.69
C PHE A 535 -19.50 23.70 -17.19
N MET A 536 -18.47 23.94 -18.00
CA MET A 536 -17.41 24.89 -17.69
C MET A 536 -17.88 26.33 -17.96
N SER A 537 -17.70 27.26 -17.02
CA SER A 537 -18.02 28.67 -17.29
C SER A 537 -17.10 29.23 -18.39
N PRO A 538 -17.59 30.03 -19.36
CA PRO A 538 -16.75 30.59 -20.43
C PRO A 538 -15.56 31.41 -19.92
N ALA A 539 -15.72 32.10 -18.79
CA ALA A 539 -14.64 32.84 -18.14
C ALA A 539 -13.52 31.92 -17.64
N LEU A 540 -13.86 30.80 -17.00
CA LEU A 540 -12.90 29.79 -16.55
C LEU A 540 -12.19 29.13 -17.74
N ARG A 541 -12.92 28.82 -18.82
CA ARG A 541 -12.32 28.22 -20.02
C ARG A 541 -11.30 29.18 -20.66
N ALA A 542 -11.63 30.46 -20.79
CA ALA A 542 -10.72 31.48 -21.31
C ALA A 542 -9.49 31.70 -20.41
N GLU A 543 -9.64 31.55 -19.08
CA GLU A 543 -8.56 31.63 -18.10
C GLU A 543 -7.58 30.45 -18.21
N VAL A 544 -8.11 29.24 -18.39
CA VAL A 544 -7.33 28.03 -18.71
C VAL A 544 -6.62 28.19 -20.05
N ASP A 545 -7.34 28.46 -21.14
CA ASP A 545 -6.77 28.56 -22.49
C ASP A 545 -5.68 29.63 -22.60
N ARG A 546 -5.87 30.78 -21.93
CA ARG A 546 -4.83 31.82 -21.80
C ARG A 546 -3.59 31.28 -21.08
N THR A 547 -3.76 30.52 -20.01
CA THR A 547 -2.64 29.95 -19.25
C THR A 547 -1.87 28.95 -20.10
N LEU A 548 -2.57 28.07 -20.81
CA LEU A 548 -1.94 27.06 -21.67
C LEU A 548 -1.13 27.67 -22.82
N ILE A 549 -1.59 28.78 -23.40
CA ILE A 549 -0.81 29.54 -24.40
C ILE A 549 0.46 30.17 -23.77
N LEU A 550 0.40 30.59 -22.50
CA LEU A 550 1.52 31.23 -21.80
C LEU A 550 2.55 30.21 -21.26
N THR A 551 2.12 29.00 -20.89
CA THR A 551 3.00 27.90 -20.46
C THR A 551 3.52 27.08 -21.65
N SER A 552 2.80 27.10 -22.77
CA SER A 552 3.08 26.31 -23.98
C SER A 552 3.06 24.79 -23.77
N ASP A 553 2.22 24.32 -22.84
CA ASP A 553 2.02 22.89 -22.51
C ASP A 553 1.40 22.12 -23.69
N LYS A 554 2.16 21.18 -24.29
CA LYS A 554 1.70 20.34 -25.42
C LYS A 554 0.38 19.63 -25.11
N ASN A 555 0.30 18.95 -23.96
CA ASN A 555 -0.74 17.97 -23.67
C ASN A 555 -2.05 18.66 -23.30
N ALA A 556 -1.98 19.68 -22.45
CA ALA A 556 -3.15 20.46 -22.10
C ALA A 556 -3.65 21.32 -23.29
N MET A 557 -2.75 21.90 -24.11
CA MET A 557 -3.18 22.61 -25.32
C MET A 557 -3.86 21.66 -26.33
N LEU A 558 -3.36 20.44 -26.48
CA LEU A 558 -3.99 19.40 -27.31
C LEU A 558 -5.39 19.04 -26.78
N ALA A 559 -5.54 18.83 -25.47
CA ALA A 559 -6.84 18.56 -24.84
C ALA A 559 -7.85 19.70 -25.05
N SER A 560 -7.41 20.96 -24.96
CA SER A 560 -8.26 22.13 -25.26
C SER A 560 -8.71 22.15 -26.73
N VAL A 561 -7.81 21.86 -27.67
CA VAL A 561 -8.11 21.84 -29.11
C VAL A 561 -9.08 20.72 -29.48
N LEU A 562 -8.94 19.54 -28.86
CA LEU A 562 -9.81 18.39 -29.10
C LEU A 562 -11.20 18.55 -28.47
N ASN A 563 -11.31 19.26 -27.35
CA ASN A 563 -12.58 19.52 -26.65
C ASN A 563 -12.94 21.02 -26.71
N PRO A 564 -13.45 21.52 -27.85
CA PRO A 564 -13.86 22.92 -27.99
C PRO A 564 -15.03 23.28 -27.07
N PHE A 565 -15.21 24.58 -26.82
CA PHE A 565 -16.39 25.09 -26.15
C PHE A 565 -17.60 25.11 -27.12
N PRO A 566 -18.79 24.64 -26.71
CA PRO A 566 -19.96 24.61 -27.59
C PRO A 566 -20.42 26.03 -27.98
N ALA A 567 -20.93 26.17 -29.21
CA ALA A 567 -21.47 27.43 -29.68
C ALA A 567 -22.82 27.73 -29.00
N MET A 568 -22.84 28.74 -28.12
CA MET A 568 -24.09 29.29 -27.58
C MET A 568 -24.83 30.07 -28.69
N GLN A 569 -26.15 29.90 -28.78
CA GLN A 569 -26.98 30.63 -29.75
C GLN A 569 -26.71 32.15 -29.70
N GLY A 570 -26.61 32.77 -30.87
CA GLY A 570 -26.27 34.19 -31.03
C GLY A 570 -24.78 34.54 -30.82
N ARG A 571 -23.93 33.61 -30.37
CA ARG A 571 -22.48 33.82 -30.25
C ARG A 571 -21.72 32.97 -31.27
N GLY A 572 -20.86 33.61 -32.06
CA GLY A 572 -20.09 32.95 -33.12
C GLY A 572 -19.15 31.85 -32.61
N VAL A 573 -18.68 31.01 -33.55
CA VAL A 573 -17.84 29.83 -33.34
C VAL A 573 -16.73 30.10 -32.31
N GLY A 574 -16.60 29.20 -31.32
CA GLY A 574 -15.67 29.34 -30.20
C GLY A 574 -14.20 29.52 -30.65
N THR A 575 -13.48 30.39 -29.95
CA THR A 575 -12.09 30.74 -30.28
C THR A 575 -11.13 29.58 -29.99
N SER A 576 -10.75 28.82 -31.02
CA SER A 576 -9.80 27.72 -30.90
C SER A 576 -8.35 28.20 -30.71
N ILE A 577 -7.60 27.52 -29.84
CA ILE A 577 -6.17 27.78 -29.61
C ILE A 577 -5.24 27.00 -30.56
N LEU A 578 -5.79 26.27 -31.53
CA LEU A 578 -5.01 25.48 -32.51
C LEU A 578 -3.87 26.26 -33.19
N PRO A 579 -4.00 27.56 -33.57
CA PRO A 579 -2.89 28.31 -34.15
C PRO A 579 -1.67 28.48 -33.22
N PHE A 580 -1.88 28.43 -31.89
CA PHE A 580 -0.80 28.47 -30.91
C PHE A 580 -0.15 27.08 -30.76
N LEU A 581 -0.96 26.01 -30.66
CA LEU A 581 -0.47 24.63 -30.61
C LEU A 581 0.38 24.30 -31.84
N ALA A 582 -0.14 24.61 -33.03
CA ALA A 582 0.54 24.44 -34.32
C ALA A 582 1.87 25.21 -34.43
N ARG A 583 1.98 26.35 -33.74
CA ARG A 583 3.20 27.19 -33.76
C ARG A 583 4.22 26.76 -32.73
N SER A 584 3.80 26.34 -31.53
CA SER A 584 4.71 25.88 -30.48
C SER A 584 5.26 24.47 -30.75
N HIS A 585 4.42 23.57 -31.25
CA HIS A 585 4.73 22.13 -31.35
C HIS A 585 4.59 21.56 -32.78
N PRO A 586 5.15 22.20 -33.83
CA PRO A 586 4.94 21.80 -35.25
C PRO A 586 5.57 20.46 -35.65
N ALA A 587 6.46 19.91 -34.82
CA ALA A 587 7.16 18.65 -35.08
C ALA A 587 6.51 17.43 -34.38
N GLU A 588 5.52 17.66 -33.51
CA GLU A 588 4.83 16.59 -32.78
C GLU A 588 3.82 15.88 -33.70
N THR A 589 3.82 14.54 -33.70
CA THR A 589 3.05 13.75 -34.67
C THR A 589 1.53 13.93 -34.49
N GLU A 590 1.07 14.09 -33.25
CA GLU A 590 -0.34 14.34 -32.92
C GLU A 590 -0.81 15.70 -33.44
N VAL A 591 0.08 16.71 -33.39
CA VAL A 591 -0.17 18.06 -33.91
C VAL A 591 -0.10 18.06 -35.44
N GLU A 592 0.82 17.30 -36.04
CA GLU A 592 0.88 17.11 -37.50
C GLU A 592 -0.42 16.50 -38.03
N CYS A 593 -0.93 15.45 -37.39
CA CYS A 593 -2.16 14.75 -37.77
C CYS A 593 -3.42 15.64 -37.69
N LEU A 594 -3.47 16.61 -36.78
CA LEU A 594 -4.56 17.60 -36.69
C LEU A 594 -4.50 18.64 -37.81
N ILE A 595 -3.30 19.13 -38.16
CA ILE A 595 -3.12 20.18 -39.17
C ILE A 595 -3.18 19.59 -40.60
N ARG A 596 -2.72 18.35 -40.76
CA ARG A 596 -2.68 17.61 -42.04
C ARG A 596 -3.21 16.18 -41.84
N PRO A 597 -4.54 16.00 -41.78
CA PRO A 597 -5.16 14.69 -41.72
C PRO A 597 -4.69 13.79 -42.87
N ARG A 598 -4.14 12.62 -42.53
CA ARG A 598 -3.61 11.64 -43.50
C ARG A 598 -4.69 10.75 -44.13
N MET A 599 -5.95 11.00 -43.79
CA MET A 599 -7.15 10.40 -44.40
C MET A 599 -8.04 11.53 -44.95
N PRO A 600 -8.85 11.30 -46.01
CA PRO A 600 -9.79 12.28 -46.51
C PRO A 600 -10.75 12.76 -45.42
N VAL A 601 -10.83 14.07 -45.20
CA VAL A 601 -11.74 14.66 -44.21
C VAL A 601 -13.17 14.56 -44.75
N VAL A 602 -13.99 13.74 -44.10
CA VAL A 602 -15.44 13.70 -44.36
C VAL A 602 -16.05 14.99 -43.81
N MET A 603 -16.35 15.93 -44.69
CA MET A 603 -17.10 17.14 -44.35
C MET A 603 -18.59 16.80 -44.19
N THR A 604 -18.94 16.17 -43.07
CA THR A 604 -20.33 16.06 -42.59
C THR A 604 -20.86 17.48 -42.38
N GLY A 605 -21.66 17.95 -43.33
CA GLY A 605 -21.81 19.38 -43.57
C GLY A 605 -22.71 20.12 -42.58
N LEU A 606 -22.27 21.34 -42.24
CA LEU A 606 -23.11 22.53 -41.95
C LEU A 606 -24.15 22.50 -40.81
N THR A 607 -24.41 21.38 -40.14
CA THR A 607 -25.36 21.29 -39.01
C THR A 607 -24.91 22.01 -37.73
N ALA A 608 -23.71 22.59 -37.72
CA ALA A 608 -23.31 23.60 -36.74
C ALA A 608 -24.07 24.94 -36.91
N ASN A 609 -24.64 25.20 -38.08
CA ASN A 609 -25.62 26.27 -38.28
C ASN A 609 -27.03 25.71 -38.02
N GLY A 610 -27.43 25.69 -36.74
CA GLY A 610 -28.82 25.49 -36.33
C GLY A 610 -29.69 26.69 -36.71
N TYR A 611 -30.00 26.84 -38.00
CA TYR A 611 -30.96 27.81 -38.51
C TYR A 611 -32.20 27.07 -39.01
N VAL A 612 -33.03 26.62 -38.07
CA VAL A 612 -34.46 26.45 -38.32
C VAL A 612 -35.03 27.87 -38.25
N PRO A 613 -35.61 28.42 -39.34
CA PRO A 613 -36.49 29.56 -39.18
C PRO A 613 -37.73 29.07 -38.41
N MET A 614 -37.91 29.55 -37.19
CA MET A 614 -39.28 29.71 -36.71
C MET A 614 -39.91 30.80 -37.57
N GLU A 615 -41.11 30.55 -38.05
CA GLU A 615 -41.96 31.60 -38.62
C GLU A 615 -42.41 32.50 -37.46
N ASP A 616 -42.57 33.80 -37.72
CA ASP A 616 -43.10 34.74 -36.72
C ASP A 616 -44.60 34.44 -36.53
N ASP A 617 -45.00 34.08 -35.31
CA ASP A 617 -46.38 34.16 -34.81
C ASP A 617 -46.35 34.91 -33.47
N ASP A 618 -47.06 36.04 -33.40
CA ASP A 618 -47.20 36.89 -32.21
C ASP A 618 -48.33 36.38 -31.28
N ASP A 619 -48.25 36.77 -30.00
CA ASP A 619 -49.34 36.90 -29.00
C ASP A 619 -50.42 35.79 -28.83
N GLU A 620 -50.43 35.12 -27.66
CA GLU A 620 -51.40 35.35 -26.56
C GLU A 620 -51.18 34.35 -25.37
N ASP A 621 -51.82 34.61 -24.22
CA ASP A 621 -51.62 33.94 -22.91
C ASP A 621 -52.60 32.75 -22.61
N GLU A 622 -52.49 32.19 -21.39
CA GLU A 622 -53.44 31.31 -20.64
C GLU A 622 -53.26 29.75 -20.65
N ASP A 623 -52.64 29.27 -19.56
CA ASP A 623 -53.01 28.18 -18.62
C ASP A 623 -53.46 26.73 -19.00
N GLU A 624 -52.89 25.80 -18.21
CA GLU A 624 -53.46 24.53 -17.66
C GLU A 624 -53.58 23.20 -18.46
N ALA A 625 -53.60 22.09 -17.68
CA ALA A 625 -54.13 20.74 -17.96
C ALA A 625 -53.41 19.73 -18.91
N VAL A 626 -52.37 19.07 -18.37
CA VAL A 626 -52.04 17.60 -18.42
C VAL A 626 -52.67 16.68 -19.50
N THR A 627 -51.88 15.93 -20.31
CA THR A 627 -51.79 14.43 -20.29
C THR A 627 -50.89 13.75 -21.36
N ALA A 628 -50.27 12.63 -20.93
CA ALA A 628 -49.91 11.39 -21.66
C ALA A 628 -49.02 11.39 -22.94
N VAL A 629 -48.14 10.37 -23.01
CA VAL A 629 -47.19 10.07 -24.11
C VAL A 629 -47.87 9.35 -25.28
N PRO A 630 -47.28 9.37 -26.49
CA PRO A 630 -46.53 8.18 -26.91
C PRO A 630 -45.17 8.47 -27.57
N ALA A 631 -44.23 7.53 -27.45
CA ALA A 631 -42.95 7.58 -28.14
C ALA A 631 -43.08 7.20 -29.62
N SER A 632 -42.33 7.86 -30.52
CA SER A 632 -42.30 7.53 -31.95
C SER A 632 -40.91 7.57 -32.57
N THR A 633 -40.47 6.39 -33.01
CA THR A 633 -39.66 6.14 -34.22
C THR A 633 -38.43 7.01 -34.48
N ALA A 634 -37.27 6.54 -34.04
CA ALA A 634 -36.01 6.91 -34.66
C ALA A 634 -35.93 6.32 -36.09
N THR A 635 -35.88 7.18 -37.10
CA THR A 635 -35.39 6.81 -38.43
C THR A 635 -33.85 6.71 -38.40
N GLY A 636 -33.19 5.82 -39.13
CA GLY A 636 -33.72 4.83 -40.07
C GLY A 636 -32.66 4.35 -41.06
N PHE A 637 -31.42 4.11 -40.60
CA PHE A 637 -30.30 3.74 -41.47
C PHE A 637 -29.61 2.45 -41.01
N LEU A 638 -30.19 1.31 -41.40
CA LEU A 638 -29.50 0.06 -41.78
C LEU A 638 -30.58 -0.93 -42.29
N LYS A 639 -30.47 -1.38 -43.54
CA LYS A 639 -31.35 -2.40 -44.13
C LYS A 639 -30.55 -3.67 -44.47
N PRO A 640 -30.83 -4.81 -43.83
CA PRO A 640 -30.64 -6.13 -44.40
C PRO A 640 -31.92 -6.54 -45.17
N THR A 641 -31.77 -7.13 -46.36
CA THR A 641 -32.88 -7.77 -47.09
C THR A 641 -33.11 -9.22 -46.62
N PRO A 642 -34.36 -9.73 -46.62
CA PRO A 642 -34.71 -11.01 -46.01
C PRO A 642 -34.61 -12.22 -46.95
N THR A 643 -34.48 -13.40 -46.35
CA THR A 643 -34.93 -14.70 -46.90
C THR A 643 -36.17 -15.19 -46.13
N PRO A 644 -37.07 -16.00 -46.75
CA PRO A 644 -38.44 -16.17 -46.26
C PRO A 644 -38.62 -17.28 -45.20
N THR A 645 -39.63 -17.08 -44.34
CA THR A 645 -40.21 -18.06 -43.41
C THR A 645 -41.41 -18.80 -44.01
N LEU A 646 -41.86 -19.90 -43.35
CA LEU A 646 -43.15 -20.65 -43.37
C LEU A 646 -42.80 -22.12 -42.98
N GLN A 647 -43.47 -22.92 -42.14
CA GLN A 647 -44.66 -22.85 -41.23
C GLN A 647 -44.27 -23.55 -39.89
N HIS A 648 -44.93 -23.42 -38.72
CA HIS A 648 -46.22 -24.01 -38.29
C HIS A 648 -46.34 -25.53 -38.61
N ASP A 649 -46.81 -26.41 -37.72
CA ASP A 649 -47.61 -26.25 -36.47
C ASP A 649 -47.12 -27.13 -35.29
N ASP A 650 -47.66 -26.88 -34.09
CA ASP A 650 -47.68 -27.82 -32.95
C ASP A 650 -48.69 -28.98 -33.18
N ILE A 651 -48.46 -30.15 -32.56
CA ILE A 651 -49.49 -30.93 -31.81
C ILE A 651 -48.91 -32.21 -31.16
N MET A 652 -49.21 -32.37 -29.86
CA MET A 652 -49.25 -33.60 -29.02
C MET A 652 -48.13 -34.65 -29.06
N ASP A 653 -47.74 -35.12 -27.87
CA ASP A 653 -47.70 -36.57 -27.59
C ASP A 653 -48.00 -36.88 -26.10
N VAL A 654 -48.37 -38.13 -25.79
CA VAL A 654 -48.95 -38.55 -24.50
C VAL A 654 -48.45 -39.92 -24.01
N GLU A 655 -47.82 -39.92 -22.83
CA GLU A 655 -47.82 -41.01 -21.81
C GLU A 655 -47.03 -42.34 -22.03
N LYS A 656 -46.15 -42.62 -21.04
CA LYS A 656 -45.69 -43.93 -20.48
C LYS A 656 -44.56 -44.81 -21.09
N ASP A 657 -43.79 -45.33 -20.12
CA ASP A 657 -43.17 -46.67 -19.94
C ASP A 657 -42.04 -47.21 -20.87
N ILE A 658 -40.79 -47.17 -20.35
CA ILE A 658 -40.04 -48.33 -19.75
C ILE A 658 -40.05 -49.68 -20.57
N PRO A 659 -38.92 -50.43 -20.76
CA PRO A 659 -37.48 -50.19 -20.46
C PRO A 659 -36.44 -50.69 -21.53
N SER A 660 -35.15 -50.57 -21.17
CA SER A 660 -34.04 -51.54 -21.41
C SER A 660 -33.11 -51.43 -22.67
N PRO A 661 -31.83 -51.90 -22.60
CA PRO A 661 -30.80 -51.80 -23.66
C PRO A 661 -30.62 -53.16 -24.43
N PRO A 662 -29.92 -53.28 -25.60
CA PRO A 662 -28.43 -53.28 -25.63
C PRO A 662 -27.68 -53.00 -26.99
N SER A 663 -26.34 -52.94 -26.89
CA SER A 663 -25.30 -53.42 -27.85
C SER A 663 -25.24 -53.05 -29.36
N LYS A 664 -24.09 -52.44 -29.72
CA LYS A 664 -23.11 -52.83 -30.78
C LYS A 664 -23.56 -53.06 -32.25
N ARG A 665 -23.06 -52.20 -33.17
CA ARG A 665 -22.16 -52.49 -34.33
C ARG A 665 -21.96 -51.17 -35.13
N SER A 666 -20.89 -50.82 -35.88
CA SER A 666 -19.59 -51.40 -36.28
C SER A 666 -19.45 -51.53 -37.81
N TYR A 667 -18.55 -50.72 -38.38
CA TYR A 667 -17.79 -50.83 -39.65
C TYR A 667 -16.47 -50.05 -39.38
N ALA A 668 -15.22 -50.50 -39.61
CA ALA A 668 -14.59 -51.30 -40.67
C ALA A 668 -14.24 -50.45 -41.92
N ASP A 669 -13.03 -50.53 -42.51
CA ASP A 669 -11.88 -51.43 -42.24
C ASP A 669 -10.52 -50.89 -42.75
N GLU A 670 -9.51 -51.79 -42.84
CA GLU A 670 -8.16 -51.71 -43.44
C GLU A 670 -7.01 -51.23 -42.51
N VAL A 671 -5.79 -51.80 -42.41
CA VAL A 671 -5.01 -53.03 -42.83
C VAL A 671 -3.52 -52.54 -42.88
N GLU A 672 -2.43 -53.26 -42.57
CA GLU A 672 -2.10 -54.70 -42.53
C GLU A 672 -1.14 -55.09 -41.36
N GLN A 673 -0.74 -56.36 -41.27
CA GLN A 673 0.13 -56.98 -40.24
C GLN A 673 1.41 -57.61 -40.88
N PRO A 674 2.26 -58.52 -40.29
CA PRO A 674 2.14 -59.49 -39.16
C PRO A 674 3.04 -59.08 -37.95
N ALA A 675 3.59 -59.89 -37.01
CA ALA A 675 3.76 -61.35 -36.83
C ALA A 675 3.96 -61.73 -35.32
N ALA A 676 4.30 -63.00 -35.03
CA ALA A 676 4.63 -63.57 -33.70
C ALA A 676 5.69 -64.71 -33.83
N PRO A 677 6.25 -65.36 -32.76
CA PRO A 677 5.48 -66.16 -31.78
C PRO A 677 5.93 -66.21 -30.29
N THR A 678 4.94 -66.14 -29.39
CA THR A 678 4.63 -67.01 -28.23
C THR A 678 5.67 -67.51 -27.20
N ILE A 679 5.42 -67.24 -25.89
CA ILE A 679 5.56 -68.11 -24.67
C ILE A 679 5.40 -67.25 -23.37
N ALA A 680 4.78 -67.63 -22.24
CA ALA A 680 3.78 -68.70 -21.95
C ALA A 680 2.86 -68.41 -20.71
N THR A 681 3.32 -68.59 -19.45
CA THR A 681 2.49 -68.67 -18.21
C THR A 681 3.10 -67.93 -16.99
N THR A 682 2.46 -67.66 -15.84
CA THR A 682 1.24 -68.22 -15.17
C THR A 682 0.57 -67.18 -14.21
N SER A 683 -0.63 -67.47 -13.67
CA SER A 683 -1.41 -66.58 -12.75
C SER A 683 -2.04 -67.36 -11.53
N PRO A 684 -3.07 -66.90 -10.74
CA PRO A 684 -2.83 -66.56 -9.32
C PRO A 684 -3.86 -67.08 -8.25
N SER A 685 -3.69 -66.61 -7.01
CA SER A 685 -4.72 -66.39 -5.93
C SER A 685 -5.19 -67.52 -4.99
N SER A 686 -5.44 -67.18 -3.71
CA SER A 686 -6.44 -67.76 -2.76
C SER A 686 -6.45 -67.04 -1.38
N GLN A 687 -7.43 -67.30 -0.51
CA GLN A 687 -7.79 -66.49 0.69
C GLN A 687 -7.84 -67.27 2.03
N SER A 688 -7.85 -66.58 3.18
CA SER A 688 -9.01 -66.49 4.14
C SER A 688 -8.74 -66.55 5.68
N LYS A 689 -9.71 -66.01 6.44
CA LYS A 689 -10.11 -66.23 7.87
C LYS A 689 -9.58 -65.30 9.01
N LYS A 690 -10.35 -65.32 10.12
CA LYS A 690 -10.44 -64.39 11.29
C LYS A 690 -10.20 -65.18 12.63
N PRO A 691 -10.58 -64.72 13.86
CA PRO A 691 -9.91 -63.70 14.72
C PRO A 691 -9.76 -64.10 16.24
N ARG A 692 -9.22 -63.17 17.06
CA ARG A 692 -9.53 -62.89 18.51
C ARG A 692 -9.25 -63.97 19.58
N PHE A 693 -8.45 -63.65 20.62
CA PHE A 693 -8.81 -63.66 22.07
C PHE A 693 -7.63 -63.25 23.00
N GLU A 694 -7.96 -62.61 24.14
CA GLU A 694 -7.15 -62.38 25.38
C GLU A 694 -7.85 -63.16 26.52
N PRO A 695 -7.24 -63.60 27.67
CA PRO A 695 -6.70 -62.64 28.67
C PRO A 695 -5.74 -63.11 29.84
N LYS A 696 -5.11 -62.12 30.52
CA LYS A 696 -4.98 -61.91 32.01
C LYS A 696 -4.08 -62.75 32.97
N ALA A 697 -3.11 -62.02 33.57
CA ALA A 697 -2.54 -62.06 34.95
C ALA A 697 -1.52 -63.17 35.37
N ALA A 698 -0.67 -63.02 36.41
CA ALA A 698 -0.60 -62.00 37.49
C ALA A 698 0.82 -61.75 38.12
N ALA A 699 1.02 -60.55 38.72
CA ALA A 699 2.07 -60.13 39.70
C ALA A 699 3.57 -60.19 39.25
N VAL A 700 4.55 -59.42 39.79
CA VAL A 700 4.76 -58.74 41.10
C VAL A 700 5.21 -57.25 40.92
N THR A 701 5.49 -56.52 42.01
CA THR A 701 5.37 -55.06 42.21
C THR A 701 6.56 -54.13 41.86
N GLN A 702 6.18 -52.85 41.61
CA GLN A 702 6.85 -51.52 41.55
C GLN A 702 7.99 -51.20 42.58
N PRO A 703 8.72 -50.04 42.52
CA PRO A 703 8.31 -48.68 42.09
C PRO A 703 9.38 -47.84 41.30
N PRO A 704 9.32 -46.48 41.16
CA PRO A 704 8.65 -45.85 40.01
C PRO A 704 9.43 -44.68 39.33
N LEU A 705 8.91 -44.14 38.21
CA LEU A 705 8.72 -42.68 37.94
C LEU A 705 8.26 -42.41 36.48
N ASP A 706 6.97 -42.12 36.35
CA ASP A 706 6.24 -41.21 35.44
C ASP A 706 6.48 -41.12 33.91
N ALA A 707 5.36 -40.87 33.23
CA ALA A 707 5.20 -40.65 31.78
C ALA A 707 5.18 -39.13 31.46
N ALA A 708 4.88 -38.60 30.26
CA ALA A 708 4.29 -39.17 29.05
C ALA A 708 4.70 -38.38 27.78
N SER A 709 4.19 -38.81 26.62
CA SER A 709 4.21 -38.07 25.34
C SER A 709 2.77 -38.01 24.77
N PRO A 710 2.46 -37.22 23.72
CA PRO A 710 1.95 -35.88 23.93
C PRO A 710 0.50 -35.68 23.41
N ALA A 711 -0.21 -34.71 23.99
CA ALA A 711 -1.56 -34.33 23.56
C ALA A 711 -1.56 -33.23 22.48
N THR A 712 -2.63 -33.24 21.66
CA THR A 712 -2.90 -32.34 20.54
C THR A 712 -2.86 -30.86 20.91
N PHE A 713 -2.18 -30.03 20.10
CA PHE A 713 -2.22 -28.56 20.24
C PHE A 713 -3.22 -27.91 19.27
N THR A 714 -4.35 -27.47 19.81
CA THR A 714 -5.27 -26.52 19.18
C THR A 714 -5.37 -25.29 20.07
N GLY A 715 -4.92 -24.13 19.59
CA GLY A 715 -4.82 -22.92 20.41
C GLY A 715 -4.95 -21.63 19.62
N THR A 716 -6.18 -21.16 19.44
CA THR A 716 -6.48 -19.73 19.24
C THR A 716 -6.27 -19.02 20.57
N ALA A 717 -5.21 -18.21 20.69
CA ALA A 717 -4.91 -17.50 21.92
C ALA A 717 -5.77 -16.24 22.06
N ALA A 718 -6.79 -16.29 22.91
CA ALA A 718 -7.44 -15.08 23.42
C ALA A 718 -6.48 -14.30 24.34
N ILE A 719 -6.63 -12.97 24.39
CA ILE A 719 -5.77 -12.08 25.17
C ILE A 719 -6.37 -11.88 26.56
N SER A 720 -5.68 -12.35 27.61
CA SER A 720 -6.06 -12.11 29.00
C SER A 720 -5.41 -10.83 29.55
N VAL A 721 -6.21 -9.93 30.13
CA VAL A 721 -5.73 -8.70 30.78
C VAL A 721 -5.51 -8.94 32.28
N PRO A 722 -4.31 -8.66 32.85
CA PRO A 722 -4.06 -8.84 34.27
C PRO A 722 -4.39 -7.56 35.07
N THR A 723 -5.42 -7.62 35.91
CA THR A 723 -5.64 -6.65 37.00
C THR A 723 -4.66 -6.95 38.14
N SER A 724 -4.08 -5.93 38.79
CA SER A 724 -3.20 -6.12 39.96
C SER A 724 -3.46 -5.07 41.03
N SER A 725 -3.88 -5.55 42.21
CA SER A 725 -4.03 -4.75 43.44
C SER A 725 -2.72 -4.68 44.22
N ILE A 726 -2.58 -3.63 45.05
CA ILE A 726 -1.36 -3.34 45.81
C ILE A 726 -1.44 -3.93 47.22
N ALA A 727 -0.36 -4.58 47.67
CA ALA A 727 -0.14 -4.97 49.06
C ALA A 727 1.26 -4.51 49.52
N GLY A 728 1.37 -4.05 50.77
CA GLY A 728 2.56 -3.36 51.31
C GLY A 728 3.60 -4.27 52.01
N PRO A 729 4.79 -3.72 52.34
CA PRO A 729 5.89 -4.47 52.96
C PRO A 729 5.81 -4.51 54.51
N ALA A 730 6.44 -5.53 55.11
CA ALA A 730 6.55 -5.72 56.56
C ALA A 730 7.82 -5.04 57.18
N PRO A 731 7.86 -4.78 58.51
CA PRO A 731 8.80 -3.80 59.11
C PRO A 731 9.93 -4.40 59.98
N VAL A 732 10.98 -3.60 60.25
CA VAL A 732 12.00 -3.88 61.29
C VAL A 732 12.33 -2.63 62.14
N GLN A 733 11.79 -2.60 63.36
CA GLN A 733 12.39 -2.14 64.64
C GLN A 733 13.23 -0.82 64.73
N THR A 734 12.61 0.24 65.31
CA THR A 734 12.93 0.95 66.60
C THR A 734 14.38 1.11 67.14
N PRO A 735 14.71 2.08 68.06
CA PRO A 735 13.90 3.15 68.72
C PRO A 735 14.56 4.55 69.01
N LYS A 736 13.75 5.64 68.99
CA LYS A 736 13.77 6.86 69.89
C LYS A 736 15.06 7.75 70.02
N PRO A 737 15.04 8.94 70.70
CA PRO A 737 13.95 9.66 71.39
C PRO A 737 13.73 11.18 71.04
N ALA A 738 12.49 11.63 71.25
CA ALA A 738 11.99 12.91 71.84
C ALA A 738 12.57 14.32 71.47
N GLN A 739 11.65 15.27 71.19
CA GLN A 739 11.32 16.42 72.07
C GLN A 739 9.99 17.12 71.65
N SER A 740 9.59 18.26 72.27
CA SER A 740 8.18 18.64 72.49
C SER A 740 7.79 20.14 72.44
N SER A 741 6.62 20.47 71.85
CA SER A 741 5.69 21.61 72.15
C SER A 741 4.45 21.49 71.22
N ILE A 742 3.18 21.84 71.51
CA ILE A 742 2.45 22.80 72.39
C ILE A 742 2.27 24.21 71.76
N ALA A 743 1.08 24.86 71.65
CA ALA A 743 -0.34 24.43 71.55
C ALA A 743 -1.31 25.64 71.30
N LYS A 744 -2.44 25.45 70.56
CA LYS A 744 -3.81 26.07 70.73
C LYS A 744 -3.99 27.62 70.68
N PRO A 745 -5.22 28.21 70.80
CA PRO A 745 -6.60 27.90 70.30
C PRO A 745 -7.25 29.18 69.64
N SER A 746 -8.56 29.55 69.54
CA SER A 746 -9.94 28.96 69.64
C SER A 746 -11.01 29.96 69.08
N ALA A 747 -11.96 29.52 68.22
CA ALA A 747 -13.33 30.08 68.02
C ALA A 747 -14.09 29.23 66.94
N LEU A 748 -15.23 28.56 67.17
CA LEU A 748 -16.62 29.03 67.41
C LEU A 748 -17.27 29.67 66.14
N ALA A 749 -18.48 29.29 65.68
CA ALA A 749 -19.44 28.19 65.96
C ALA A 749 -20.56 28.22 64.84
N ALA A 750 -21.55 27.33 64.65
CA ALA A 750 -21.94 25.99 65.15
C ALA A 750 -23.10 25.41 64.24
N ALA A 751 -23.50 24.13 64.46
CA ALA A 751 -24.77 23.48 64.03
C ALA A 751 -25.01 23.20 62.51
N ALA A 752 -25.69 22.12 62.08
CA ALA A 752 -26.06 20.86 62.78
C ALA A 752 -26.37 19.68 61.82
N ALA A 753 -25.90 18.49 62.21
CA ALA A 753 -26.50 17.14 62.17
C ALA A 753 -27.40 16.62 61.02
N ALA A 754 -26.99 15.50 60.43
CA ALA A 754 -27.78 14.28 60.24
C ALA A 754 -26.82 13.07 60.03
N ASP A 755 -27.05 11.95 60.73
CA ASP A 755 -26.29 10.69 60.68
C ASP A 755 -27.28 9.50 60.51
N ASP A 756 -26.75 8.26 60.57
CA ASP A 756 -27.37 6.92 60.45
C ASP A 756 -27.51 6.37 59.01
N GLU A 757 -27.20 5.13 58.62
CA GLU A 757 -26.60 3.86 59.15
C GLU A 757 -27.47 2.63 58.80
N SER A 758 -26.83 1.45 58.62
CA SER A 758 -27.42 0.09 58.42
C SER A 758 -28.25 -0.16 57.13
N ASP A 759 -28.41 -1.39 56.60
CA ASP A 759 -27.95 -2.73 57.05
C ASP A 759 -27.79 -3.73 55.85
N ASP A 760 -27.39 -4.98 56.14
CA ASP A 760 -27.24 -6.12 55.20
C ASP A 760 -28.58 -6.80 54.80
N GLU A 761 -28.65 -7.39 53.58
CA GLU A 761 -29.41 -8.65 53.37
C GLU A 761 -28.96 -9.47 52.12
N MET A 762 -28.97 -10.81 52.22
CA MET A 762 -28.78 -11.76 51.11
C MET A 762 -29.75 -12.96 51.20
N PRO A 763 -30.61 -13.13 50.17
CA PRO A 763 -30.96 -14.47 49.66
C PRO A 763 -31.07 -14.52 48.11
N SER A 764 -30.91 -15.64 47.39
CA SER A 764 -30.30 -16.95 47.69
C SER A 764 -30.02 -17.70 46.36
N LEU A 765 -29.34 -18.85 46.39
CA LEU A 765 -29.26 -19.79 45.24
C LEU A 765 -30.56 -20.60 45.11
N ASN A 766 -30.90 -21.00 43.87
CA ASN A 766 -31.61 -22.25 43.58
C ASN A 766 -31.15 -22.82 42.22
N VAL A 767 -31.40 -24.11 41.98
CA VAL A 767 -30.60 -24.97 41.07
C VAL A 767 -31.50 -26.01 40.35
N ASP A 768 -31.02 -26.56 39.21
CA ASP A 768 -31.53 -27.73 38.45
C ASP A 768 -32.88 -27.58 37.66
N PRO A 769 -33.18 -28.45 36.65
CA PRO A 769 -32.29 -29.18 35.71
C PRO A 769 -32.82 -29.25 34.23
N ASP A 770 -32.16 -30.12 33.44
CA ASP A 770 -32.33 -30.54 32.04
C ASP A 770 -33.76 -30.74 31.47
N THR A 771 -33.86 -30.67 30.13
CA THR A 771 -34.66 -31.61 29.31
C THR A 771 -33.98 -31.83 27.94
N GLU A 772 -34.07 -33.05 27.39
CA GLU A 772 -33.44 -33.50 26.14
C GLU A 772 -34.41 -33.48 24.95
N ASP A 773 -33.87 -33.73 23.74
CA ASP A 773 -34.50 -34.24 22.50
C ASP A 773 -35.73 -33.55 21.86
N GLU A 774 -35.60 -33.25 20.56
CA GLU A 774 -36.52 -33.77 19.51
C GLU A 774 -35.86 -33.59 18.12
N ASP A 775 -35.50 -34.71 17.46
CA ASP A 775 -35.19 -34.79 16.02
C ASP A 775 -36.51 -35.09 15.27
N GLU A 776 -36.80 -34.43 14.15
CA GLU A 776 -37.70 -34.96 13.12
C GLU A 776 -37.34 -34.44 11.70
N ASP A 777 -37.60 -35.26 10.68
CA ASP A 777 -37.10 -35.14 9.30
C ASP A 777 -38.15 -34.52 8.32
N GLU A 778 -37.81 -34.50 7.02
CA GLU A 778 -38.69 -34.35 5.82
C GLU A 778 -39.12 -32.93 5.38
N GLU A 779 -38.31 -32.28 4.52
CA GLU A 779 -38.58 -32.15 3.05
C GLU A 779 -37.31 -31.75 2.25
#